data_AF-K6PS32-F1
#
_entry.id   AF-K6PS32-F1
#
_cell.length_a   1.000
_cell.length_b   1.000
_cell.length_c   1.000
_cell.angle_alpha   90.00
_cell.angle_beta   90.00
_cell.angle_gamma   90.00
#
_symmetry.space_group_name_H-M   'P 1'
#
loop_
_entity.id
_entity.type
_entity.pdbx_description
1 polymer ?
#
loop_
_entity_poly.entity_id
_entity_poly.type
_entity_poly.pdbx_seq_one_letter_code
_entity_poly.pdbx_strand_id
1 'polypeptide(L)'
;MQAGTRPARPGRDWRHESPDLRQAAVRVALGYEPPDVWFRGGTILNVYTGRWEPAEVWVAGPRIAYTGPDEPKPGPDTRVVDCRGLYLVPGYLEIHAHPFQLYSPRALGAAIAPRGTTTLVSDTLLLGQIMGPRLAEALDAGLLAPVRDLWGLRVAPQTMTPGRAGPAPAAAAGPEGEPESLPQDQRPTEDGSPAGAADFTAAYGMTVEQGIALLHHPRVVEIFEWTNWAGTLRRGEPLPALLAAGLERGLPVDGHAPGASARTLAALAAAGVGDCHESIRPEEVLERVRAGLFAVLRHSSLRPDLPELVAAAREAFDRGYGHRLALTTDGPTPQMVEEGFLDLALRVAMEGGLPPEAAYRMVTVNPAMYLGLDRYLGAIAPGRLADINLLSEPGNPVPVEVWIDGRQVARQGRLLDEPAPLDWAALGLGPRRLPAGEDLARRIILRPVTKAPSRPPGTGATGPSGPATPGRPAGPGRSVVPGAGTGDPSGRVALPVIRLLNAVIGRLEWRDVELNPHGVPVLPPGEDLLYAVLFHPGAGAPAGGTVTRALLAGFGAGIQGLATTYTMSGGLLVLGRDPEAMARAAGSVAGGGMALVEGERILFHLPLPIGGFLSDLDVPRLARRCRELAALLRERGHPFHDPIYSLLFLTADHLPGPRLTPAGLWDVKGHRLLVPAEPAGDLMPPHRPEAGWQR
;
A
#
# COMPACT_ATOMS: atom_id res chain seq x y z
N MET A 1 -27.22 -33.29 -21.73
CA MET A 1 -25.76 -33.42 -21.45
C MET A 1 -25.33 -32.11 -20.82
N GLN A 2 -24.78 -32.14 -19.59
CA GLN A 2 -24.43 -30.94 -18.83
C GLN A 2 -23.36 -30.13 -19.58
N ALA A 3 -23.75 -28.97 -20.12
CA ALA A 3 -22.81 -27.93 -20.52
C ALA A 3 -22.25 -27.29 -19.24
N GLY A 4 -21.26 -27.94 -18.64
CA GLY A 4 -20.49 -27.37 -17.55
C GLY A 4 -19.80 -26.10 -18.05
N THR A 5 -20.30 -24.95 -17.64
CA THR A 5 -19.56 -23.69 -17.71
C THR A 5 -18.34 -23.86 -16.81
N ARG A 6 -17.21 -24.22 -17.44
CA ARG A 6 -15.92 -24.25 -16.76
C ARG A 6 -15.69 -22.85 -16.17
N PRO A 7 -15.37 -22.71 -14.87
CA PRO A 7 -14.88 -21.44 -14.36
C PRO A 7 -13.72 -20.97 -15.24
N ALA A 8 -13.60 -19.65 -15.42
CA ALA A 8 -12.47 -19.08 -16.13
C ALA A 8 -11.18 -19.72 -15.60
N ARG A 9 -10.43 -20.39 -16.49
CA ARG A 9 -9.17 -21.04 -16.09
C ARG A 9 -8.25 -19.95 -15.52
N PRO A 10 -7.57 -20.19 -14.38
CA PRO A 10 -6.48 -19.34 -13.92
C PRO A 10 -5.51 -19.07 -15.09
N GLY A 11 -5.12 -17.81 -15.28
CA GLY A 11 -4.13 -17.40 -16.30
C GLY A 11 -4.61 -17.15 -17.74
N ARG A 12 -5.91 -17.17 -18.07
CA ARG A 12 -6.37 -16.68 -19.39
C ARG A 12 -6.62 -15.17 -19.37
N ASP A 13 -6.08 -14.45 -20.36
CA ASP A 13 -6.45 -13.05 -20.58
C ASP A 13 -7.94 -12.95 -20.94
N TRP A 14 -8.74 -12.40 -20.02
CA TRP A 14 -10.16 -12.13 -20.22
C TRP A 14 -10.41 -11.10 -21.35
N ARG A 15 -9.39 -10.31 -21.71
CA ARG A 15 -9.42 -9.37 -22.84
C ARG A 15 -9.30 -10.09 -24.18
N HIS A 16 -8.68 -11.27 -24.21
CA HIS A 16 -8.51 -12.13 -25.39
C HIS A 16 -9.51 -13.30 -25.38
N GLU A 17 -10.80 -12.95 -25.35
CA GLU A 17 -11.90 -13.90 -25.47
C GLU A 17 -11.96 -14.59 -26.85
N SER A 18 -12.58 -15.78 -26.91
CA SER A 18 -12.75 -16.49 -28.17
C SER A 18 -13.75 -15.75 -29.08
N PRO A 19 -13.53 -15.75 -30.41
CA PRO A 19 -14.51 -15.26 -31.38
C PRO A 19 -15.91 -15.85 -31.16
N ASP A 20 -16.00 -17.10 -30.68
CA ASP A 20 -17.26 -17.79 -30.39
C ASP A 20 -18.13 -17.07 -29.35
N LEU A 21 -17.52 -16.49 -28.30
CA LEU A 21 -18.27 -15.75 -27.27
C LEU A 21 -18.85 -14.46 -27.84
N ARG A 22 -18.11 -13.79 -28.73
CA ARG A 22 -18.62 -12.61 -29.44
C ARG A 22 -19.73 -12.99 -30.41
N GLN A 23 -19.56 -14.09 -31.15
CA GLN A 23 -20.57 -14.57 -32.07
C GLN A 23 -21.86 -14.98 -31.33
N ALA A 24 -21.76 -15.58 -30.15
CA ALA A 24 -22.92 -15.87 -29.31
C ALA A 24 -23.68 -14.60 -28.91
N ALA A 25 -22.98 -13.57 -28.44
CA ALA A 25 -23.60 -12.27 -28.14
C ALA A 25 -24.29 -11.65 -29.36
N VAL A 26 -23.71 -11.77 -30.56
CA VAL A 26 -24.35 -11.31 -31.82
C VAL A 26 -25.63 -12.10 -32.11
N ARG A 27 -25.62 -13.42 -31.96
CA ARG A 27 -26.82 -14.25 -32.21
C ARG A 27 -27.95 -13.94 -31.22
N VAL A 28 -27.61 -13.70 -29.96
CA VAL A 28 -28.58 -13.25 -28.93
C VAL A 28 -29.12 -11.85 -29.24
N ALA A 29 -28.24 -10.90 -29.58
CA ALA A 29 -28.65 -9.53 -29.91
C ALA A 29 -29.59 -9.46 -31.13
N LEU A 30 -29.39 -10.34 -32.12
CA LEU A 30 -30.24 -10.46 -33.31
C LEU A 30 -31.49 -11.34 -33.08
N GLY A 31 -31.68 -11.89 -31.87
CA GLY A 31 -32.82 -12.74 -31.53
C GLY A 31 -32.80 -14.15 -32.14
N TYR A 32 -31.66 -14.60 -32.71
CA TYR A 32 -31.51 -15.96 -33.21
C TYR A 32 -31.38 -17.00 -32.10
N GLU A 33 -30.83 -16.58 -30.95
CA GLU A 33 -30.70 -17.41 -29.75
C GLU A 33 -31.30 -16.66 -28.55
N PRO A 34 -31.87 -17.38 -27.56
CA PRO A 34 -32.34 -16.76 -26.33
C PRO A 34 -31.15 -16.28 -25.49
N PRO A 35 -31.30 -15.22 -24.67
CA PRO A 35 -30.26 -14.80 -23.74
C PRO A 35 -30.08 -15.80 -22.60
N ASP A 36 -28.88 -15.85 -22.04
CA ASP A 36 -28.60 -16.61 -20.82
C ASP A 36 -29.23 -15.92 -19.61
N VAL A 37 -29.13 -14.59 -19.54
CA VAL A 37 -29.77 -13.76 -18.51
C VAL A 37 -30.53 -12.61 -19.16
N TRP A 38 -31.74 -12.36 -18.69
CA TRP A 38 -32.55 -11.22 -19.07
C TRP A 38 -32.90 -10.40 -17.83
N PHE A 39 -32.34 -9.20 -17.73
CA PHE A 39 -32.75 -8.20 -16.72
C PHE A 39 -33.93 -7.42 -17.27
N ARG A 40 -35.10 -7.64 -16.65
CA ARG A 40 -36.39 -7.21 -17.17
C ARG A 40 -36.85 -5.89 -16.56
N GLY A 41 -37.09 -4.88 -17.39
CA GLY A 41 -37.76 -3.64 -17.00
C GLY A 41 -37.04 -2.77 -15.97
N GLY A 42 -35.70 -2.75 -15.98
CA GLY A 42 -34.89 -1.93 -15.07
C GLY A 42 -34.69 -0.49 -15.55
N THR A 43 -34.25 0.39 -14.65
CA THR A 43 -33.78 1.75 -15.00
C THR A 43 -32.26 1.80 -15.00
N ILE A 44 -31.63 1.98 -16.14
CA ILE A 44 -30.18 1.89 -16.31
C ILE A 44 -29.55 3.28 -16.26
N LEU A 45 -28.44 3.44 -15.56
CA LEU A 45 -27.57 4.60 -15.76
C LEU A 45 -26.78 4.43 -17.06
N ASN A 46 -27.17 5.18 -18.08
CA ASN A 46 -26.34 5.36 -19.25
C ASN A 46 -25.19 6.31 -18.92
N VAL A 47 -24.06 5.74 -18.51
CA VAL A 47 -22.86 6.47 -18.05
C VAL A 47 -22.26 7.41 -19.11
N TYR A 48 -22.58 7.21 -20.39
CA TYR A 48 -22.12 8.07 -21.48
C TYR A 48 -22.96 9.34 -21.59
N THR A 49 -24.29 9.22 -21.46
CA THR A 49 -25.21 10.37 -21.51
C THR A 49 -25.43 11.02 -20.15
N GLY A 50 -25.10 10.31 -19.07
CA GLY A 50 -25.37 10.74 -17.69
C GLY A 50 -26.86 10.72 -17.34
N ARG A 51 -27.65 9.83 -17.96
CA ARG A 51 -29.10 9.75 -17.75
C ARG A 51 -29.55 8.37 -17.28
N TRP A 52 -30.59 8.38 -16.45
CA TRP A 52 -31.36 7.19 -16.09
C TRP A 52 -32.40 6.89 -17.18
N GLU A 53 -32.33 5.72 -17.79
CA GLU A 53 -33.14 5.35 -18.95
C GLU A 53 -33.75 3.95 -18.72
N PRO A 54 -35.07 3.76 -18.96
CA PRO A 54 -35.68 2.43 -18.86
C PRO A 54 -35.17 1.55 -20.01
N ALA A 55 -34.76 0.33 -19.71
CA ALA A 55 -34.29 -0.61 -20.72
C ALA A 55 -34.31 -2.07 -20.23
N GLU A 56 -34.39 -2.97 -21.21
CA GLU A 56 -34.13 -4.39 -21.11
C GLU A 56 -32.62 -4.64 -21.29
N VAL A 57 -32.04 -5.56 -20.51
CA VAL A 57 -30.64 -5.98 -20.70
C VAL A 57 -30.57 -7.47 -20.93
N TRP A 58 -29.95 -7.87 -22.04
CA TRP A 58 -29.77 -9.27 -22.42
C TRP A 58 -28.30 -9.63 -22.33
N VAL A 59 -28.00 -10.76 -21.70
CA VAL A 59 -26.64 -11.24 -21.51
C VAL A 59 -26.47 -12.60 -22.19
N ALA A 60 -25.32 -12.76 -22.86
CA ALA A 60 -24.87 -13.99 -23.49
C ALA A 60 -23.46 -14.32 -22.99
N GLY A 61 -23.32 -15.41 -22.25
CA GLY A 61 -22.14 -15.76 -21.48
C GLY A 61 -21.72 -14.60 -20.58
N PRO A 62 -20.47 -14.10 -20.70
CA PRO A 62 -20.01 -12.99 -19.88
C PRO A 62 -20.39 -11.61 -20.45
N ARG A 63 -21.03 -11.53 -21.64
CA ARG A 63 -21.22 -10.25 -22.36
C ARG A 63 -22.65 -9.77 -22.34
N ILE A 64 -22.80 -8.47 -22.24
CA ILE A 64 -24.04 -7.77 -22.57
C ILE A 64 -24.22 -7.86 -24.09
N ALA A 65 -25.26 -8.54 -24.54
CA ALA A 65 -25.61 -8.68 -25.95
C ALA A 65 -26.46 -7.50 -26.43
N TYR A 66 -27.39 -7.04 -25.60
CA TYR A 66 -28.34 -5.98 -25.93
C TYR A 66 -28.69 -5.13 -24.71
N THR A 67 -28.88 -3.84 -24.94
CA THR A 67 -29.48 -2.89 -24.00
C THR A 67 -30.41 -1.98 -24.78
N GLY A 68 -31.71 -1.96 -24.46
CA GLY A 68 -32.69 -1.17 -25.21
C GLY A 68 -34.14 -1.52 -24.87
N PRO A 69 -35.12 -1.04 -25.64
CA PRO A 69 -36.54 -1.21 -25.32
C PRO A 69 -37.13 -2.59 -25.65
N ASP A 70 -36.43 -3.44 -26.40
CA ASP A 70 -37.00 -4.70 -26.90
C ASP A 70 -36.96 -5.81 -25.83
N GLU A 71 -38.04 -6.59 -25.72
CA GLU A 71 -38.07 -7.82 -24.93
C GLU A 71 -37.54 -9.02 -25.76
N PRO A 72 -36.73 -9.93 -25.20
CA PRO A 72 -36.28 -11.12 -25.89
C PRO A 72 -37.36 -12.21 -25.83
N LYS A 73 -37.24 -13.24 -26.68
CA LYS A 73 -37.95 -14.50 -26.45
C LYS A 73 -37.10 -15.39 -25.51
N PRO A 74 -37.52 -15.63 -24.25
CA PRO A 74 -36.73 -16.44 -23.33
C PRO A 74 -36.74 -17.91 -23.76
N GLY A 75 -35.59 -18.56 -23.59
CA GLY A 75 -35.44 -20.01 -23.70
C GLY A 75 -35.75 -20.71 -22.36
N PRO A 76 -35.76 -22.05 -22.35
CA PRO A 76 -36.02 -22.82 -21.13
C PRO A 76 -34.98 -22.58 -20.02
N ASP A 77 -33.73 -22.27 -20.40
CA ASP A 77 -32.63 -22.03 -19.47
C ASP A 77 -32.35 -20.53 -19.24
N THR A 78 -33.11 -19.63 -19.88
CA THR A 78 -32.96 -18.18 -19.70
C THR A 78 -33.32 -17.79 -18.28
N ARG A 79 -32.37 -17.21 -17.56
CA ARG A 79 -32.60 -16.64 -16.25
C ARG A 79 -33.21 -15.25 -16.36
N VAL A 80 -34.50 -15.13 -16.06
CA VAL A 80 -35.19 -13.84 -15.99
C VAL A 80 -35.03 -13.21 -14.60
N VAL A 81 -34.48 -12.00 -14.56
CA VAL A 81 -34.30 -11.20 -13.34
C VAL A 81 -35.27 -10.03 -13.43
N ASP A 82 -36.24 -9.96 -12.51
CA ASP A 82 -37.18 -8.84 -12.46
C ASP A 82 -36.49 -7.60 -11.88
N CYS A 83 -36.35 -6.55 -12.69
CA CYS A 83 -35.68 -5.31 -12.32
C CYS A 83 -36.64 -4.12 -12.24
N ARG A 84 -37.96 -4.35 -12.31
CA ARG A 84 -38.93 -3.26 -12.19
C ARG A 84 -38.79 -2.55 -10.84
N GLY A 85 -38.64 -1.23 -10.89
CA GLY A 85 -38.39 -0.40 -9.71
C GLY A 85 -36.96 -0.46 -9.17
N LEU A 86 -36.06 -1.19 -9.83
CA LEU A 86 -34.63 -1.23 -9.52
C LEU A 86 -33.83 -0.39 -10.51
N TYR A 87 -32.65 0.02 -10.05
CA TYR A 87 -31.71 0.84 -10.80
C TYR A 87 -30.45 0.04 -11.09
N LEU A 88 -30.00 0.06 -12.33
CA LEU A 88 -28.84 -0.72 -12.78
C LEU A 88 -27.68 0.22 -13.07
N VAL A 89 -26.54 -0.04 -12.45
CA VAL A 89 -25.27 0.65 -12.71
C VAL A 89 -24.18 -0.36 -13.03
N PRO A 90 -23.14 0.01 -13.80
CA PRO A 90 -22.00 -0.90 -14.00
C PRO A 90 -21.35 -1.25 -12.66
N GLY A 91 -20.73 -2.43 -12.59
CA GLY A 91 -19.92 -2.84 -11.44
C GLY A 91 -18.82 -1.81 -11.13
N TYR A 92 -18.54 -1.60 -9.84
CA TYR A 92 -17.58 -0.59 -9.43
C TYR A 92 -16.15 -1.07 -9.69
N LEU A 93 -15.32 -0.16 -10.20
CA LEU A 93 -13.93 -0.33 -10.56
C LEU A 93 -13.08 0.53 -9.62
N GLU A 94 -12.33 -0.13 -8.74
CA GLU A 94 -11.28 0.51 -7.92
C GLU A 94 -10.01 0.65 -8.75
N ILE A 95 -9.62 1.89 -9.02
CA ILE A 95 -8.51 2.22 -9.91
C ILE A 95 -7.16 2.15 -9.22
N HIS A 96 -7.12 2.24 -7.89
CA HIS A 96 -5.87 2.25 -7.14
C HIS A 96 -6.11 1.60 -5.77
N ALA A 97 -5.45 0.49 -5.47
CA ALA A 97 -5.60 -0.16 -4.18
C ALA A 97 -4.37 -0.92 -3.69
N HIS A 98 -4.20 -0.94 -2.36
CA HIS A 98 -3.27 -1.83 -1.68
C HIS A 98 -4.04 -2.99 -1.03
N PRO A 99 -4.09 -4.19 -1.65
CA PRO A 99 -4.93 -5.29 -1.18
C PRO A 99 -4.31 -6.07 0.00
N PHE A 100 -3.49 -5.42 0.82
CA PHE A 100 -2.60 -6.04 1.79
C PHE A 100 -2.61 -5.37 3.17
N GLN A 101 -3.67 -4.64 3.54
CA GLN A 101 -3.75 -4.01 4.87
C GLN A 101 -4.18 -5.00 5.95
N LEU A 102 -3.25 -5.91 6.28
CA LEU A 102 -3.39 -7.10 7.13
C LEU A 102 -4.32 -8.19 6.59
N TYR A 103 -5.35 -7.86 5.82
CA TYR A 103 -6.18 -8.86 5.15
C TYR A 103 -5.46 -9.45 3.94
N SER A 104 -5.77 -10.70 3.59
CA SER A 104 -5.40 -11.24 2.29
C SER A 104 -6.26 -10.62 1.17
N PRO A 105 -5.77 -10.54 -0.08
CA PRO A 105 -6.60 -10.12 -1.21
C PRO A 105 -7.87 -10.97 -1.35
N ARG A 106 -7.80 -12.25 -0.99
CA ARG A 106 -8.96 -13.14 -0.97
C ARG A 106 -10.05 -12.67 0.00
N ALA A 107 -9.66 -12.32 1.22
CA ALA A 107 -10.58 -11.80 2.22
C ALA A 107 -11.13 -10.42 1.82
N LEU A 108 -10.30 -9.56 1.23
CA LEU A 108 -10.74 -8.26 0.70
C LEU A 108 -11.79 -8.44 -0.41
N GLY A 109 -11.49 -9.25 -1.44
CA GLY A 109 -12.39 -9.52 -2.55
C GLY A 109 -13.74 -10.07 -2.09
N ALA A 110 -13.72 -10.98 -1.11
CA ALA A 110 -14.94 -11.51 -0.52
C ALA A 110 -15.78 -10.46 0.24
N ALA A 111 -15.12 -9.48 0.89
CA ALA A 111 -15.78 -8.43 1.65
C ALA A 111 -16.36 -7.32 0.77
N ILE A 112 -15.71 -6.98 -0.35
CA ILE A 112 -16.10 -5.85 -1.20
C ILE A 112 -17.03 -6.25 -2.35
N ALA A 113 -17.01 -7.50 -2.81
CA ALA A 113 -17.89 -7.95 -3.89
C ALA A 113 -19.39 -7.80 -3.56
N PRO A 114 -19.88 -8.14 -2.35
CA PRO A 114 -21.28 -7.91 -1.99
C PRO A 114 -21.69 -6.43 -1.91
N ARG A 115 -20.71 -5.52 -1.92
CA ARG A 115 -20.89 -4.06 -1.91
C ARG A 115 -20.78 -3.43 -3.29
N GLY A 116 -20.60 -4.23 -4.34
CA GLY A 116 -20.68 -3.79 -5.73
C GLY A 116 -19.34 -3.53 -6.42
N THR A 117 -18.21 -3.68 -5.73
CA THR A 117 -16.90 -3.66 -6.40
C THR A 117 -16.68 -4.95 -7.18
N THR A 118 -16.61 -4.86 -8.51
CA THR A 118 -16.45 -6.02 -9.39
C THR A 118 -15.05 -6.09 -10.00
N THR A 119 -14.30 -4.98 -10.01
CA THR A 119 -12.93 -4.92 -10.50
C THR A 119 -12.07 -4.09 -9.57
N LEU A 120 -10.83 -4.52 -9.34
CA LEU A 120 -9.87 -3.79 -8.53
C LEU A 120 -8.49 -3.87 -9.17
N VAL A 121 -7.82 -2.72 -9.30
CA VAL A 121 -6.43 -2.61 -9.75
C VAL A 121 -5.53 -2.52 -8.52
N SER A 122 -4.77 -3.58 -8.30
CA SER A 122 -3.94 -3.79 -7.13
C SER A 122 -2.49 -3.42 -7.36
N ASP A 123 -1.89 -2.84 -6.34
CA ASP A 123 -0.46 -2.72 -6.21
C ASP A 123 0.25 -4.09 -6.11
N THR A 124 1.38 -4.27 -6.79
CA THR A 124 2.23 -5.47 -6.67
C THR A 124 3.36 -5.35 -5.63
N LEU A 125 3.55 -4.21 -4.98
CA LEU A 125 4.68 -3.91 -4.07
C LEU A 125 5.02 -5.05 -3.12
N LEU A 126 4.06 -5.45 -2.28
CA LEU A 126 4.34 -6.43 -1.23
C LEU A 126 4.54 -7.83 -1.81
N LEU A 127 3.67 -8.28 -2.71
CA LEU A 127 3.81 -9.60 -3.32
C LEU A 127 5.12 -9.70 -4.10
N GLY A 128 5.52 -8.64 -4.81
CA GLY A 128 6.80 -8.57 -5.49
C GLY A 128 7.96 -8.73 -4.51
N GLN A 129 7.93 -8.04 -3.36
CA GLN A 129 8.98 -8.14 -2.34
C GLN A 129 9.09 -9.53 -1.72
N ILE A 130 7.97 -10.24 -1.55
CA ILE A 130 7.94 -11.57 -0.93
C ILE A 130 8.26 -12.67 -1.94
N MET A 131 7.67 -12.59 -3.13
CA MET A 131 7.68 -13.69 -4.11
C MET A 131 8.77 -13.55 -5.16
N GLY A 132 9.29 -12.34 -5.36
CA GLY A 132 10.26 -12.03 -6.40
C GLY A 132 9.83 -12.60 -7.75
N PRO A 133 10.68 -13.38 -8.45
CA PRO A 133 10.37 -13.91 -9.78
C PRO A 133 9.10 -14.77 -9.86
N ARG A 134 8.63 -15.31 -8.73
CA ARG A 134 7.38 -16.11 -8.66
C ARG A 134 6.11 -15.25 -8.67
N LEU A 135 6.21 -13.92 -8.68
CA LEU A 135 5.06 -13.01 -8.66
C LEU A 135 4.00 -13.38 -9.72
N ALA A 136 4.42 -13.81 -10.92
CA ALA A 136 3.50 -14.26 -11.98
C ALA A 136 2.55 -15.38 -11.51
N GLU A 137 3.00 -16.32 -10.68
CA GLU A 137 2.17 -17.41 -10.15
C GLU A 137 1.03 -16.88 -9.27
N ALA A 138 1.31 -15.86 -8.45
CA ALA A 138 0.27 -15.18 -7.66
C ALA A 138 -0.69 -14.41 -8.55
N LEU A 139 -0.18 -13.71 -9.57
CA LEU A 139 -1.03 -13.01 -10.52
C LEU A 139 -1.97 -13.98 -11.23
N ASP A 140 -1.54 -15.20 -11.57
CA ASP A 140 -2.38 -16.21 -12.21
C ASP A 140 -3.46 -16.78 -11.27
N ALA A 141 -3.17 -16.89 -9.97
CA ALA A 141 -4.01 -17.55 -8.98
C ALA A 141 -5.39 -16.90 -8.73
N GLY A 142 -5.57 -15.63 -9.13
CA GLY A 142 -6.86 -14.93 -9.00
C GLY A 142 -7.20 -14.68 -7.54
N LEU A 143 -6.33 -13.90 -6.89
CA LEU A 143 -6.32 -13.73 -5.45
C LEU A 143 -7.58 -13.02 -4.96
N LEU A 144 -8.18 -12.16 -5.79
CA LEU A 144 -9.35 -11.33 -5.45
C LEU A 144 -10.72 -11.95 -5.74
N ALA A 145 -10.81 -13.16 -6.30
CA ALA A 145 -12.10 -13.73 -6.67
C ALA A 145 -13.15 -13.67 -5.52
N PRO A 146 -14.40 -13.29 -5.80
CA PRO A 146 -14.99 -13.18 -7.14
C PRO A 146 -14.70 -11.87 -7.87
N VAL A 147 -14.06 -10.88 -7.22
CA VAL A 147 -13.68 -9.61 -7.86
C VAL A 147 -12.61 -9.87 -8.94
N ARG A 148 -12.73 -9.18 -10.08
CA ARG A 148 -11.76 -9.25 -11.16
C ARG A 148 -10.44 -8.63 -10.70
N ASP A 149 -9.40 -9.43 -10.82
CA ASP A 149 -8.06 -9.18 -10.30
C ASP A 149 -7.17 -8.54 -11.39
N LEU A 150 -6.97 -7.23 -11.31
CA LEU A 150 -6.04 -6.48 -12.15
C LEU A 150 -4.92 -5.92 -11.27
N TRP A 151 -3.78 -5.65 -11.87
CA TRP A 151 -2.58 -5.24 -11.17
C TRP A 151 -1.87 -4.11 -11.89
N GLY A 152 -1.27 -3.23 -11.11
CA GLY A 152 -0.21 -2.38 -11.62
C GLY A 152 1.16 -2.89 -11.15
N LEU A 153 2.15 -2.84 -12.03
CA LEU A 153 3.51 -3.27 -11.69
C LEU A 153 4.24 -2.17 -10.92
N ARG A 154 4.63 -2.47 -9.68
CA ARG A 154 5.38 -1.56 -8.81
C ARG A 154 6.81 -1.40 -9.32
N VAL A 155 7.22 -0.16 -9.60
CA VAL A 155 8.55 0.14 -10.15
C VAL A 155 9.54 0.69 -9.14
N ALA A 156 9.04 1.23 -8.02
CA ALA A 156 9.86 1.81 -6.97
C ALA A 156 9.63 1.10 -5.64
N PRO A 157 10.69 0.67 -4.93
CA PRO A 157 10.52 0.19 -3.56
C PRO A 157 10.23 1.36 -2.61
N GLN A 158 9.60 1.04 -1.49
CA GLN A 158 9.21 1.99 -0.45
C GLN A 158 10.07 1.88 0.83
N THR A 159 11.25 1.27 0.74
CA THR A 159 12.21 1.16 1.84
C THR A 159 13.66 1.08 1.34
N MET A 160 14.62 1.53 2.14
CA MET A 160 16.05 1.46 1.79
C MET A 160 16.68 0.13 2.19
N THR A 161 17.36 -0.53 1.25
CA THR A 161 18.11 -1.78 1.48
C THR A 161 19.63 -1.55 1.49
N PRO A 162 20.43 -2.43 2.13
CA PRO A 162 21.88 -2.39 2.00
C PRO A 162 22.30 -2.53 0.52
N GLY A 163 23.28 -1.73 0.09
CA GLY A 163 23.73 -1.74 -1.31
C GLY A 163 22.91 -0.84 -2.26
N ARG A 164 21.76 -0.31 -1.80
CA ARG A 164 21.12 0.84 -2.44
C ARG A 164 22.10 2.01 -2.36
N ALA A 165 22.56 2.50 -3.51
CA ALA A 165 23.22 3.79 -3.55
C ALA A 165 22.18 4.79 -3.05
N GLY A 166 22.31 5.24 -1.79
CA GLY A 166 21.47 6.31 -1.29
C GLY A 166 21.51 7.46 -2.30
N PRO A 167 20.41 8.20 -2.51
CA PRO A 167 20.45 9.32 -3.44
C PRO A 167 21.65 10.21 -3.08
N ALA A 168 22.57 10.40 -4.03
CA ALA A 168 23.68 11.32 -3.87
C ALA A 168 23.12 12.73 -3.56
N PRO A 169 23.83 13.53 -2.74
CA PRO A 169 23.25 14.70 -2.08
C PRO A 169 22.75 15.74 -3.08
N ALA A 170 21.48 16.12 -2.94
CA ALA A 170 20.98 17.41 -3.39
C ALA A 170 20.24 18.04 -2.21
N ALA A 171 20.72 19.20 -1.76
CA ALA A 171 20.20 19.91 -0.61
C ALA A 171 18.67 20.07 -0.68
N ALA A 172 17.99 19.79 0.43
CA ALA A 172 16.61 20.16 0.63
C ALA A 172 16.49 21.69 0.67
N ALA A 173 16.25 22.33 -0.48
CA ALA A 173 15.73 23.69 -0.52
C ALA A 173 14.20 23.64 -0.47
N GLY A 174 13.60 24.56 0.30
CA GLY A 174 12.16 24.68 0.51
C GLY A 174 11.35 25.05 -0.75
N PRO A 175 10.10 25.52 -0.58
CA PRO A 175 9.15 25.73 -1.69
C PRO A 175 9.55 26.77 -2.74
N GLU A 176 10.70 27.45 -2.58
CA GLU A 176 11.05 28.63 -3.39
C GLU A 176 12.50 28.64 -3.91
N GLY A 177 13.24 27.53 -3.82
CA GLY A 177 14.58 27.47 -4.40
C GLY A 177 14.52 27.21 -5.91
N GLU A 178 14.94 28.19 -6.74
CA GLU A 178 15.31 27.91 -8.13
C GLU A 178 16.33 26.76 -8.16
N PRO A 179 16.20 25.77 -9.05
CA PRO A 179 17.26 24.79 -9.22
C PRO A 179 18.51 25.54 -9.67
N GLU A 180 19.55 25.54 -8.84
CA GLU A 180 20.91 25.76 -9.30
C GLU A 180 21.11 24.87 -10.53
N SER A 181 21.67 25.48 -11.59
CA SER A 181 21.91 24.92 -12.91
C SER A 181 22.04 23.40 -12.95
N LEU A 182 21.33 22.75 -13.88
CA LEU A 182 21.48 21.32 -14.20
C LEU A 182 22.98 20.96 -14.24
N PRO A 183 23.45 19.98 -13.47
CA PRO A 183 24.82 19.50 -13.58
C PRO A 183 25.11 19.11 -15.03
N GLN A 184 26.20 19.63 -15.60
CA GLN A 184 26.59 19.43 -17.00
C GLN A 184 27.07 18.01 -17.33
N ASP A 185 26.86 17.02 -16.46
CA ASP A 185 27.34 15.66 -16.68
C ASP A 185 26.17 14.66 -16.67
N GLN A 186 25.54 14.53 -17.84
CA GLN A 186 24.64 13.43 -18.15
C GLN A 186 25.48 12.26 -18.65
N ARG A 187 25.91 11.39 -17.75
CA ARG A 187 26.44 10.08 -18.12
C ARG A 187 25.56 8.98 -17.54
N PRO A 188 25.36 7.86 -18.26
CA PRO A 188 24.81 6.65 -17.66
C PRO A 188 25.62 6.28 -16.41
N THR A 189 25.05 5.46 -15.52
CA THR A 189 25.81 4.90 -14.40
C THR A 189 27.17 4.38 -14.94
N GLU A 190 28.26 4.61 -14.21
CA GLU A 190 29.63 4.31 -14.69
C GLU A 190 29.81 2.84 -15.15
N ASP A 191 28.89 1.95 -14.75
CA ASP A 191 28.84 0.53 -15.07
C ASP A 191 27.95 0.14 -16.27
N GLY A 192 27.21 1.07 -16.87
CA GLY A 192 26.29 0.80 -17.99
C GLY A 192 24.99 0.08 -17.62
N SER A 193 24.67 -0.06 -16.33
CA SER A 193 23.41 -0.65 -15.86
C SER A 193 22.19 0.29 -16.07
N PRO A 194 20.97 -0.25 -16.24
CA PRO A 194 19.78 0.60 -16.38
C PRO A 194 19.48 1.40 -15.10
N ALA A 195 19.00 2.63 -15.25
CA ALA A 195 18.65 3.49 -14.11
C ALA A 195 17.64 2.80 -13.17
N GLY A 196 17.96 2.76 -11.87
CA GLY A 196 17.14 2.11 -10.83
C GLY A 196 17.23 0.58 -10.77
N ALA A 197 18.06 -0.07 -11.60
CA ALA A 197 18.14 -1.53 -11.66
C ALA A 197 18.63 -2.19 -10.36
N ALA A 198 19.65 -1.61 -9.72
CA ALA A 198 20.17 -2.10 -8.46
C ALA A 198 19.12 -2.03 -7.34
N ASP A 199 18.39 -0.92 -7.26
CA ASP A 199 17.33 -0.69 -6.27
C ASP A 199 16.17 -1.67 -6.45
N PHE A 200 15.71 -1.85 -7.69
CA PHE A 200 14.66 -2.83 -8.01
C PHE A 200 15.11 -4.25 -7.65
N THR A 201 16.32 -4.64 -8.05
CA THR A 201 16.84 -5.99 -7.79
C THR A 201 17.02 -6.26 -6.30
N ALA A 202 17.57 -5.30 -5.56
CA ALA A 202 17.75 -5.44 -4.12
C ALA A 202 16.43 -5.54 -3.36
N ALA A 203 15.40 -4.79 -3.77
CA ALA A 203 14.13 -4.77 -3.07
C ALA A 203 13.21 -5.96 -3.41
N TYR A 204 13.22 -6.41 -4.66
CA TYR A 204 12.28 -7.43 -5.16
C TYR A 204 12.93 -8.78 -5.39
N GLY A 205 14.26 -8.90 -5.32
CA GLY A 205 14.96 -10.12 -5.71
C GLY A 205 14.74 -10.52 -7.18
N MET A 206 14.38 -9.54 -8.02
CA MET A 206 14.10 -9.70 -9.46
C MET A 206 15.00 -8.80 -10.28
N THR A 207 15.52 -9.30 -11.40
CA THR A 207 16.19 -8.41 -12.36
C THR A 207 15.17 -7.49 -13.05
N VAL A 208 15.65 -6.38 -13.61
CA VAL A 208 14.81 -5.47 -14.39
C VAL A 208 14.16 -6.18 -15.57
N GLU A 209 14.86 -7.09 -16.25
CA GLU A 209 14.34 -7.88 -17.37
C GLU A 209 13.18 -8.79 -16.93
N GLN A 210 13.29 -9.39 -15.73
CA GLN A 210 12.20 -10.17 -15.14
C GLN A 210 10.99 -9.27 -14.84
N GLY A 211 11.21 -8.07 -14.32
CA GLY A 211 10.15 -7.08 -14.13
C GLY A 211 9.50 -6.64 -15.45
N ILE A 212 10.30 -6.38 -16.50
CA ILE A 212 9.78 -6.01 -17.83
C ILE A 212 8.93 -7.15 -18.41
N ALA A 213 9.34 -8.40 -18.22
CA ALA A 213 8.56 -9.55 -18.65
C ALA A 213 7.17 -9.59 -17.97
N LEU A 214 7.05 -9.18 -16.70
CA LEU A 214 5.75 -9.09 -16.01
C LEU A 214 4.83 -8.03 -16.61
N LEU A 215 5.34 -6.99 -17.27
CA LEU A 215 4.49 -6.02 -17.99
C LEU A 215 3.69 -6.67 -19.12
N HIS A 216 4.12 -7.84 -19.62
CA HIS A 216 3.38 -8.64 -20.60
C HIS A 216 2.29 -9.52 -19.99
N HIS A 217 2.20 -9.59 -18.66
CA HIS A 217 1.21 -10.40 -18.00
C HIS A 217 -0.21 -9.87 -18.26
N PRO A 218 -1.20 -10.72 -18.62
CA PRO A 218 -2.57 -10.33 -18.92
C PRO A 218 -3.30 -9.49 -17.86
N ARG A 219 -2.91 -9.64 -16.60
CA ARG A 219 -3.53 -8.91 -15.48
C ARG A 219 -2.80 -7.63 -15.12
N VAL A 220 -1.62 -7.36 -15.70
CA VAL A 220 -0.92 -6.09 -15.52
C VAL A 220 -1.48 -5.07 -16.50
N VAL A 221 -2.03 -3.98 -15.96
CA VAL A 221 -2.75 -2.94 -16.74
C VAL A 221 -2.13 -1.56 -16.61
N GLU A 222 -1.21 -1.35 -15.67
CA GLU A 222 -0.55 -0.07 -15.45
C GLU A 222 0.83 -0.22 -14.78
N ILE A 223 1.58 0.87 -14.75
CA ILE A 223 2.73 1.03 -13.85
C ILE A 223 2.23 1.61 -12.54
N PHE A 224 2.53 0.94 -11.42
CA PHE A 224 1.97 1.26 -10.11
C PHE A 224 2.95 1.90 -9.16
N GLU A 225 2.36 2.66 -8.26
CA GLU A 225 2.68 4.05 -7.97
C GLU A 225 4.19 4.37 -7.97
N TRP A 226 4.56 5.40 -8.73
CA TRP A 226 5.94 5.90 -8.69
C TRP A 226 6.10 6.85 -7.50
N THR A 227 6.79 6.42 -6.43
CA THR A 227 6.97 7.22 -5.20
C THR A 227 8.32 7.92 -5.07
N ASN A 228 9.38 7.38 -5.68
CA ASN A 228 10.76 7.88 -5.53
C ASN A 228 11.17 8.88 -6.63
N TRP A 229 10.21 9.45 -7.36
CA TRP A 229 10.42 10.37 -8.49
C TRP A 229 11.26 11.60 -8.16
N ALA A 230 11.23 12.08 -6.91
CA ALA A 230 11.93 13.31 -6.52
C ALA A 230 13.44 13.21 -6.75
N GLY A 231 14.03 12.03 -6.51
CA GLY A 231 15.45 11.80 -6.77
C GLY A 231 15.75 11.84 -8.26
N THR A 232 15.00 11.08 -9.05
CA THR A 232 15.20 10.96 -10.50
C THR A 232 15.01 12.30 -11.21
N LEU A 233 13.87 12.97 -10.99
CA LEU A 233 13.51 14.17 -11.74
C LEU A 233 14.37 15.38 -11.37
N ARG A 234 14.75 15.54 -10.09
CA ARG A 234 15.56 16.71 -9.67
C ARG A 234 17.00 16.63 -10.12
N ARG A 235 17.54 15.41 -10.30
CA ARG A 235 18.91 15.20 -10.79
C ARG A 235 19.00 15.13 -12.32
N GLY A 236 17.86 15.15 -13.02
CA GLY A 236 17.83 14.96 -14.47
C GLY A 236 18.29 13.55 -14.88
N GLU A 237 18.11 12.56 -14.00
CA GLU A 237 18.45 11.17 -14.30
C GLU A 237 17.49 10.58 -15.33
N PRO A 238 17.93 9.56 -16.09
CA PRO A 238 17.03 8.79 -16.94
C PRO A 238 15.88 8.20 -16.14
N LEU A 239 14.72 8.05 -16.79
CA LEU A 239 13.57 7.36 -16.19
C LEU A 239 13.96 5.93 -15.80
N PRO A 240 13.39 5.38 -14.71
CA PRO A 240 13.60 3.98 -14.34
C PRO A 240 13.26 3.06 -15.52
N ALA A 241 14.08 2.05 -15.77
CA ALA A 241 13.94 1.19 -16.95
C ALA A 241 12.56 0.52 -17.06
N LEU A 242 11.97 0.11 -15.93
CA LEU A 242 10.61 -0.45 -15.90
C LEU A 242 9.53 0.58 -16.23
N LEU A 243 9.70 1.83 -15.78
CA LEU A 243 8.79 2.92 -16.11
C LEU A 243 8.87 3.21 -17.63
N ALA A 244 10.08 3.32 -18.17
CA ALA A 244 10.29 3.53 -19.60
C ALA A 244 9.69 2.38 -20.44
N ALA A 245 9.92 1.13 -20.05
CA ALA A 245 9.34 -0.04 -20.70
C ALA A 245 7.79 -0.07 -20.61
N GLY A 246 7.21 0.40 -19.50
CA GLY A 246 5.77 0.57 -19.37
C GLY A 246 5.21 1.59 -20.35
N LEU A 247 5.87 2.74 -20.47
CA LEU A 247 5.50 3.81 -21.40
C LEU A 247 5.61 3.38 -22.87
N GLU A 248 6.67 2.65 -23.25
CA GLU A 248 6.84 2.11 -24.61
C GLU A 248 5.69 1.16 -25.01
N ARG A 249 5.05 0.53 -24.02
CA ARG A 249 3.89 -0.35 -24.21
C ARG A 249 2.56 0.40 -24.20
N GLY A 250 2.56 1.69 -23.90
CA GLY A 250 1.37 2.51 -23.74
C GLY A 250 0.57 2.21 -22.46
N LEU A 251 1.22 1.69 -21.41
CA LEU A 251 0.57 1.52 -20.12
C LEU A 251 0.44 2.89 -19.42
N PRO A 252 -0.70 3.18 -18.75
CA PRO A 252 -0.81 4.31 -17.86
C PRO A 252 0.16 4.18 -16.67
N VAL A 253 0.47 5.31 -16.05
CA VAL A 253 1.41 5.40 -14.94
C VAL A 253 0.73 6.12 -13.78
N ASP A 254 0.53 5.37 -12.70
CA ASP A 254 -0.03 5.85 -11.45
C ASP A 254 1.00 6.70 -10.67
N GLY A 255 0.51 7.84 -10.17
CA GLY A 255 1.33 8.89 -9.60
C GLY A 255 1.07 9.12 -8.11
N HIS A 256 2.14 9.41 -7.38
CA HIS A 256 2.06 9.76 -5.95
C HIS A 256 2.80 11.06 -5.67
N ALA A 257 2.04 12.16 -5.59
CA ALA A 257 2.61 13.51 -5.57
C ALA A 257 2.01 14.38 -4.44
N PRO A 258 2.14 13.99 -3.15
CA PRO A 258 1.59 14.77 -2.06
C PRO A 258 2.30 16.13 -1.93
N GLY A 259 1.51 17.21 -1.87
CA GLY A 259 2.02 18.57 -1.75
C GLY A 259 2.87 19.05 -2.94
N ALA A 260 2.73 18.42 -4.11
CA ALA A 260 3.46 18.80 -5.30
C ALA A 260 3.07 20.20 -5.80
N SER A 261 4.07 21.03 -6.12
CA SER A 261 3.86 22.31 -6.79
C SER A 261 3.42 22.12 -8.24
N ALA A 262 2.87 23.16 -8.87
CA ALA A 262 2.55 23.14 -10.30
C ALA A 262 3.75 22.74 -11.19
N ARG A 263 4.97 23.18 -10.86
CA ARG A 263 6.20 22.79 -11.57
C ARG A 263 6.52 21.30 -11.40
N THR A 264 6.30 20.78 -10.20
CA THR A 264 6.48 19.34 -9.90
C THR A 264 5.48 18.49 -10.66
N LEU A 265 4.20 18.88 -10.66
CA LEU A 265 3.15 18.21 -11.42
C LEU A 265 3.47 18.22 -12.93
N ALA A 266 3.93 19.35 -13.47
CA ALA A 266 4.34 19.44 -14.87
C ALA A 266 5.52 18.51 -15.19
N ALA A 267 6.50 18.40 -14.29
CA ALA A 267 7.63 17.48 -14.47
C ALA A 267 7.21 16.01 -14.44
N LEU A 268 6.29 15.64 -13.55
CA LEU A 268 5.72 14.29 -13.47
C LEU A 268 4.91 13.95 -14.73
N ALA A 269 4.04 14.87 -15.16
CA ALA A 269 3.27 14.70 -16.39
C ALA A 269 4.20 14.56 -17.62
N ALA A 270 5.26 15.37 -17.70
CA ALA A 270 6.26 15.27 -18.78
C ALA A 270 7.05 13.96 -18.74
N ALA A 271 7.21 13.34 -17.56
CA ALA A 271 7.81 12.03 -17.38
C ALA A 271 6.86 10.86 -17.70
N GLY A 272 5.60 11.15 -18.04
CA GLY A 272 4.60 10.15 -18.42
C GLY A 272 3.64 9.72 -17.31
N VAL A 273 3.69 10.36 -16.13
CA VAL A 273 2.68 10.13 -15.07
C VAL A 273 1.30 10.59 -15.57
N GLY A 274 0.31 9.72 -15.43
CA GLY A 274 -1.03 9.92 -16.00
C GLY A 274 -2.10 10.32 -14.99
N ASP A 275 -1.94 9.95 -13.71
CA ASP A 275 -2.89 10.27 -12.65
C ASP A 275 -2.18 10.65 -11.34
N CYS A 276 -2.97 11.04 -10.33
CA CYS A 276 -2.50 11.21 -8.97
C CYS A 276 -3.67 11.15 -7.97
N HIS A 277 -3.48 10.40 -6.87
CA HIS A 277 -4.48 10.22 -5.80
C HIS A 277 -4.22 11.06 -4.53
N GLU A 278 -3.25 11.98 -4.57
CA GLU A 278 -2.72 12.69 -3.39
C GLU A 278 -3.29 14.10 -3.18
N SER A 279 -4.46 14.44 -3.75
CA SER A 279 -5.15 15.71 -3.46
C SER A 279 -5.76 15.72 -2.07
N ILE A 280 -5.59 16.83 -1.34
CA ILE A 280 -6.30 17.07 -0.06
C ILE A 280 -6.96 18.41 0.07
N ARG A 281 -6.85 19.24 -0.97
CA ARG A 281 -7.57 20.49 -1.05
C ARG A 281 -8.32 20.57 -2.38
N PRO A 282 -9.45 21.29 -2.44
CA PRO A 282 -10.18 21.49 -3.68
C PRO A 282 -9.30 22.02 -4.83
N GLU A 283 -8.41 22.97 -4.53
CA GLU A 283 -7.56 23.62 -5.54
C GLU A 283 -6.57 22.62 -6.17
N GLU A 284 -6.06 21.69 -5.36
CA GLU A 284 -5.12 20.65 -5.75
C GLU A 284 -5.72 19.67 -6.78
N VAL A 285 -7.04 19.44 -6.74
CA VAL A 285 -7.76 18.67 -7.76
C VAL A 285 -7.65 19.35 -9.12
N LEU A 286 -7.95 20.65 -9.17
CA LEU A 286 -7.91 21.43 -10.40
C LEU A 286 -6.48 21.59 -10.94
N GLU A 287 -5.48 21.72 -10.06
CA GLU A 287 -4.06 21.78 -10.46
C GLU A 287 -3.62 20.50 -11.19
N ARG A 288 -4.02 19.31 -10.70
CA ARG A 288 -3.72 18.03 -11.36
C ARG A 288 -4.41 17.93 -12.71
N VAL A 289 -5.69 18.28 -12.80
CA VAL A 289 -6.43 18.31 -14.08
C VAL A 289 -5.76 19.28 -15.07
N ARG A 290 -5.34 20.48 -14.62
CA ARG A 290 -4.62 21.46 -15.45
C ARG A 290 -3.24 20.99 -15.91
N ALA A 291 -2.56 20.20 -15.08
CA ALA A 291 -1.31 19.53 -15.45
C ALA A 291 -1.51 18.39 -16.47
N GLY A 292 -2.76 18.08 -16.83
CA GLY A 292 -3.11 17.02 -17.76
C GLY A 292 -3.32 15.66 -17.11
N LEU A 293 -3.20 15.57 -15.77
CA LEU A 293 -3.36 14.34 -15.00
C LEU A 293 -4.85 14.00 -14.79
N PHE A 294 -5.12 12.73 -14.57
CA PHE A 294 -6.36 12.26 -13.97
C PHE A 294 -6.32 12.55 -12.46
N ALA A 295 -7.36 13.18 -11.93
CA ALA A 295 -7.45 13.45 -10.49
C ALA A 295 -8.23 12.33 -9.81
N VAL A 296 -7.53 11.50 -9.04
CA VAL A 296 -8.14 10.40 -8.29
C VAL A 296 -8.41 10.90 -6.86
N LEU A 297 -9.66 10.89 -6.43
CA LEU A 297 -10.05 11.42 -5.11
C LEU A 297 -10.16 10.29 -4.11
N ARG A 298 -9.28 10.31 -3.11
CA ARG A 298 -9.18 9.28 -2.09
C ARG A 298 -10.16 9.51 -0.94
N HIS A 299 -10.77 8.42 -0.49
CA HIS A 299 -11.41 8.33 0.83
C HIS A 299 -10.96 7.06 1.54
N SER A 300 -10.04 7.19 2.51
CA SER A 300 -9.49 6.06 3.25
C SER A 300 -9.36 6.35 4.75
N SER A 301 -9.11 5.33 5.57
CA SER A 301 -8.94 5.48 7.02
C SER A 301 -7.71 6.31 7.40
N LEU A 302 -6.72 6.39 6.49
CA LEU A 302 -5.58 7.26 6.66
C LEU A 302 -5.90 8.71 6.25
N ARG A 303 -6.69 8.85 5.19
CA ARG A 303 -6.97 10.11 4.49
C ARG A 303 -8.45 10.20 4.15
N PRO A 304 -9.31 10.53 5.12
CA PRO A 304 -10.74 10.67 4.91
C PRO A 304 -11.09 12.04 4.30
N ASP A 305 -10.33 12.47 3.28
CA ASP A 305 -10.33 13.87 2.79
C ASP A 305 -11.43 14.17 1.76
N LEU A 306 -12.05 13.12 1.18
CA LEU A 306 -13.10 13.27 0.15
C LEU A 306 -14.21 14.28 0.49
N PRO A 307 -14.76 14.40 1.72
CA PRO A 307 -15.77 15.41 2.04
C PRO A 307 -15.35 16.84 1.66
N GLU A 308 -14.07 17.18 1.78
CA GLU A 308 -13.54 18.49 1.38
C GLU A 308 -13.40 18.61 -0.14
N LEU A 309 -13.14 17.51 -0.84
CA LEU A 309 -12.87 17.47 -2.28
C LEU A 309 -14.15 17.42 -3.14
N VAL A 310 -15.30 17.08 -2.57
CA VAL A 310 -16.57 16.95 -3.32
C VAL A 310 -16.93 18.24 -4.06
N ALA A 311 -16.66 19.41 -3.47
CA ALA A 311 -16.94 20.69 -4.11
C ALA A 311 -16.19 20.85 -5.45
N ALA A 312 -14.91 20.45 -5.50
CA ALA A 312 -14.12 20.46 -6.73
C ALA A 312 -14.64 19.42 -7.74
N ALA A 313 -15.07 18.25 -7.28
CA ALA A 313 -15.69 17.25 -8.14
C ALA A 313 -16.98 17.78 -8.79
N ARG A 314 -17.85 18.43 -8.02
CA ARG A 314 -19.08 19.05 -8.53
C ARG A 314 -18.77 20.11 -9.59
N GLU A 315 -17.84 21.03 -9.29
CA GLU A 315 -17.42 22.04 -10.26
C GLU A 315 -16.90 21.40 -11.56
N ALA A 316 -16.16 20.29 -11.45
CA ALA A 316 -15.66 19.56 -12.61
C ALA A 316 -16.77 19.04 -13.51
N PHE A 317 -17.84 18.48 -12.94
CA PHE A 317 -18.99 18.02 -13.72
C PHE A 317 -19.80 19.18 -14.29
N ASP A 318 -20.06 20.22 -13.51
CA ASP A 318 -20.79 21.42 -13.96
C ASP A 318 -20.11 22.11 -15.15
N ARG A 319 -18.77 22.05 -15.19
CA ARG A 319 -17.94 22.65 -16.24
C ARG A 319 -17.51 21.68 -17.34
N GLY A 320 -17.99 20.43 -17.31
CA GLY A 320 -17.82 19.45 -18.39
C GLY A 320 -16.48 18.68 -18.41
N TYR A 321 -15.66 18.78 -17.36
CA TYR A 321 -14.38 18.06 -17.26
C TYR A 321 -14.37 16.94 -16.20
N GLY A 322 -15.52 16.61 -15.61
CA GLY A 322 -15.68 15.51 -14.63
C GLY A 322 -15.25 14.13 -15.14
N HIS A 323 -15.08 13.94 -16.45
CA HIS A 323 -14.53 12.71 -17.04
C HIS A 323 -13.04 12.49 -16.74
N ARG A 324 -12.34 13.48 -16.15
CA ARG A 324 -10.94 13.40 -15.68
C ARG A 324 -10.79 13.00 -14.22
N LEU A 325 -11.90 12.61 -13.56
CA LEU A 325 -11.93 12.33 -12.13
C LEU A 325 -12.34 10.87 -11.85
N ALA A 326 -11.72 10.25 -10.85
CA ALA A 326 -12.12 8.96 -10.29
C ALA A 326 -12.17 9.02 -8.76
N LEU A 327 -12.76 8.01 -8.13
CA LEU A 327 -12.66 7.77 -6.69
C LEU A 327 -11.73 6.59 -6.43
N THR A 328 -11.08 6.60 -5.26
CA THR A 328 -10.30 5.48 -4.76
C THR A 328 -10.41 5.36 -3.25
N THR A 329 -10.21 4.15 -2.74
CA THR A 329 -10.02 3.86 -1.31
C THR A 329 -8.57 3.67 -0.92
N ASP A 330 -7.66 3.49 -1.89
CA ASP A 330 -6.23 3.29 -1.66
C ASP A 330 -5.98 2.04 -0.78
N GLY A 331 -5.45 2.18 0.43
CA GLY A 331 -5.23 1.08 1.37
C GLY A 331 -6.02 1.28 2.67
N PRO A 332 -7.35 1.05 2.69
CA PRO A 332 -8.15 1.21 3.90
C PRO A 332 -7.87 0.08 4.90
N THR A 333 -7.97 0.40 6.18
CA THR A 333 -7.83 -0.57 7.29
C THR A 333 -8.99 -1.57 7.29
N PRO A 334 -8.80 -2.76 7.91
CA PRO A 334 -9.89 -3.73 8.06
C PRO A 334 -11.17 -3.14 8.67
N GLN A 335 -11.05 -2.20 9.60
CA GLN A 335 -12.17 -1.51 10.24
C GLN A 335 -12.97 -0.69 9.24
N MET A 336 -12.31 0.05 8.35
CA MET A 336 -13.02 0.80 7.32
C MET A 336 -13.65 -0.13 6.28
N VAL A 337 -12.97 -1.20 5.86
CA VAL A 337 -13.55 -2.17 4.92
C VAL A 337 -14.80 -2.85 5.51
N GLU A 338 -14.84 -3.07 6.83
CA GLU A 338 -16.04 -3.54 7.54
C GLU A 338 -17.21 -2.55 7.38
N GLU A 339 -16.96 -1.24 7.36
CA GLU A 339 -17.97 -0.19 7.15
C GLU A 339 -18.36 -0.03 5.68
N GLY A 340 -17.38 -0.08 4.77
CA GLY A 340 -17.55 -0.06 3.32
C GLY A 340 -16.25 0.16 2.55
N PHE A 341 -16.36 0.19 1.23
CA PHE A 341 -15.24 0.36 0.31
C PHE A 341 -15.57 1.48 -0.70
N LEU A 342 -15.69 1.19 -2.00
CA LEU A 342 -16.15 2.18 -2.97
C LEU A 342 -17.61 2.59 -2.74
N ASP A 343 -18.46 1.72 -2.18
CA ASP A 343 -19.82 2.09 -1.77
C ASP A 343 -19.82 3.19 -0.69
N LEU A 344 -18.83 3.17 0.21
CA LEU A 344 -18.64 4.23 1.20
C LEU A 344 -18.14 5.51 0.55
N ALA A 345 -17.15 5.45 -0.35
CA ALA A 345 -16.67 6.63 -1.08
C ALA A 345 -17.78 7.28 -1.92
N LEU A 346 -18.61 6.48 -2.59
CA LEU A 346 -19.79 6.95 -3.32
C LEU A 346 -20.80 7.64 -2.40
N ARG A 347 -21.09 7.04 -1.24
CA ARG A 347 -22.02 7.61 -0.26
C ARG A 347 -21.53 8.97 0.22
N VAL A 348 -20.26 9.08 0.59
CA VAL A 348 -19.62 10.34 0.99
C VAL A 348 -19.67 11.38 -0.12
N ALA A 349 -19.42 10.99 -1.37
CA ALA A 349 -19.52 11.90 -2.52
C ALA A 349 -20.96 12.42 -2.71
N MET A 350 -21.96 11.54 -2.62
CA MET A 350 -23.38 11.90 -2.78
C MET A 350 -23.89 12.75 -1.62
N GLU A 351 -23.53 12.43 -0.38
CA GLU A 351 -23.84 13.23 0.81
C GLU A 351 -23.21 14.63 0.74
N GLY A 352 -22.03 14.75 0.14
CA GLY A 352 -21.40 16.04 -0.19
C GLY A 352 -22.07 16.81 -1.35
N GLY A 353 -23.12 16.26 -1.95
CA GLY A 353 -23.94 16.90 -2.97
C GLY A 353 -23.53 16.61 -4.41
N LEU A 354 -22.65 15.62 -4.67
CA LEU A 354 -22.39 15.15 -6.02
C LEU A 354 -23.60 14.34 -6.53
N PRO A 355 -24.17 14.64 -7.70
CA PRO A 355 -25.28 13.86 -8.26
C PRO A 355 -24.89 12.38 -8.44
N PRO A 356 -25.79 11.42 -8.19
CA PRO A 356 -25.48 10.00 -8.32
C PRO A 356 -24.88 9.62 -9.67
N GLU A 357 -25.36 10.22 -10.76
CA GLU A 357 -24.87 9.98 -12.13
C GLU A 357 -23.40 10.33 -12.28
N ALA A 358 -22.97 11.44 -11.67
CA ALA A 358 -21.58 11.88 -11.65
C ALA A 358 -20.73 10.96 -10.77
N ALA A 359 -21.22 10.62 -9.57
CA ALA A 359 -20.54 9.76 -8.62
C ALA A 359 -20.28 8.36 -9.21
N TYR A 360 -21.29 7.71 -9.80
CA TYR A 360 -21.14 6.39 -10.41
C TYR A 360 -20.16 6.42 -11.60
N ARG A 361 -20.13 7.49 -12.40
CA ARG A 361 -19.15 7.61 -13.50
C ARG A 361 -17.70 7.57 -12.99
N MET A 362 -17.42 8.18 -11.83
CA MET A 362 -16.10 8.21 -11.20
C MET A 362 -15.59 6.84 -10.71
N VAL A 363 -16.45 5.83 -10.60
CA VAL A 363 -16.07 4.46 -10.22
C VAL A 363 -16.43 3.44 -11.30
N THR A 364 -16.79 3.88 -12.51
CA THR A 364 -17.17 2.99 -13.61
C THR A 364 -16.46 3.39 -14.90
N VAL A 365 -17.09 4.23 -15.73
CA VAL A 365 -16.60 4.58 -17.06
C VAL A 365 -15.32 5.43 -17.01
N ASN A 366 -15.21 6.35 -16.05
CA ASN A 366 -14.06 7.25 -15.94
C ASN A 366 -12.74 6.48 -15.73
N PRO A 367 -12.60 5.64 -14.68
CA PRO A 367 -11.39 4.85 -14.51
C PRO A 367 -11.21 3.80 -15.62
N ALA A 368 -12.31 3.22 -16.15
CA ALA A 368 -12.20 2.30 -17.28
C ALA A 368 -11.62 2.97 -18.54
N MET A 369 -11.97 4.23 -18.82
CA MET A 369 -11.39 5.00 -19.93
C MET A 369 -9.92 5.33 -19.67
N TYR A 370 -9.56 5.75 -18.45
CA TYR A 370 -8.17 6.03 -18.10
C TYR A 370 -7.26 4.81 -18.33
N LEU A 371 -7.72 3.64 -17.90
CA LEU A 371 -6.99 2.37 -18.03
C LEU A 371 -7.06 1.75 -19.44
N GLY A 372 -7.81 2.34 -20.38
CA GLY A 372 -8.05 1.76 -21.71
C GLY A 372 -8.88 0.46 -21.69
N LEU A 373 -9.73 0.29 -20.69
CA LEU A 373 -10.57 -0.89 -20.44
C LEU A 373 -12.06 -0.67 -20.74
N ASP A 374 -12.48 0.53 -21.17
CA ASP A 374 -13.88 0.93 -21.46
C ASP A 374 -14.55 0.12 -22.59
N ARG A 375 -13.74 -0.53 -23.43
CA ARG A 375 -14.21 -1.52 -24.43
C ARG A 375 -14.74 -2.80 -23.78
N TYR A 376 -14.48 -3.01 -22.49
CA TYR A 376 -14.91 -4.17 -21.73
C TYR A 376 -15.70 -3.81 -20.47
N LEU A 377 -15.33 -2.73 -19.79
CA LEU A 377 -15.78 -2.40 -18.44
C LEU A 377 -16.38 -1.00 -18.33
N GLY A 378 -17.02 -0.75 -17.20
CA GLY A 378 -17.48 0.58 -16.81
C GLY A 378 -18.78 1.05 -17.47
N ALA A 379 -19.47 0.20 -18.24
CA ALA A 379 -20.75 0.56 -18.88
C ALA A 379 -21.69 -0.64 -19.06
N ILE A 380 -23.00 -0.43 -18.87
CA ILE A 380 -24.04 -1.39 -19.25
C ILE A 380 -24.39 -1.14 -20.72
N ALA A 381 -23.57 -1.69 -21.62
CA ALA A 381 -23.71 -1.48 -23.05
C ALA A 381 -23.31 -2.73 -23.84
N PRO A 382 -23.88 -2.94 -25.06
CA PRO A 382 -23.53 -4.09 -25.89
C PRO A 382 -22.03 -4.26 -26.08
N GLY A 383 -21.61 -5.52 -26.01
CA GLY A 383 -20.22 -5.96 -26.13
C GLY A 383 -19.38 -5.80 -24.85
N ARG A 384 -19.86 -5.12 -23.80
CA ARG A 384 -19.15 -5.05 -22.51
C ARG A 384 -19.39 -6.31 -21.69
N LEU A 385 -18.55 -6.52 -20.68
CA LEU A 385 -18.77 -7.57 -19.69
C LEU A 385 -19.98 -7.23 -18.84
N ALA A 386 -20.77 -8.24 -18.49
CA ALA A 386 -21.96 -8.13 -17.68
C ALA A 386 -21.61 -8.06 -16.18
N ASP A 387 -20.85 -7.02 -15.83
CA ASP A 387 -20.58 -6.59 -14.47
C ASP A 387 -21.62 -5.54 -14.09
N ILE A 388 -22.62 -5.93 -13.30
CA ILE A 388 -23.84 -5.13 -13.07
C ILE A 388 -24.20 -5.15 -11.58
N ASN A 389 -24.45 -3.95 -11.04
CA ASN A 389 -25.01 -3.74 -9.71
C ASN A 389 -26.48 -3.36 -9.85
N LEU A 390 -27.36 -4.03 -9.10
CA LEU A 390 -28.76 -3.66 -8.95
C LEU A 390 -28.91 -2.90 -7.64
N LEU A 391 -29.48 -1.69 -7.70
CA LEU A 391 -29.69 -0.79 -6.57
C LEU A 391 -31.19 -0.64 -6.29
N SER A 392 -31.54 -0.41 -5.03
CA SER A 392 -32.91 -0.07 -4.64
C SER A 392 -33.31 1.34 -5.08
N GLU A 393 -32.34 2.27 -5.11
CA GLU A 393 -32.54 3.66 -5.49
C GLU A 393 -31.20 4.28 -5.95
N PRO A 394 -31.20 5.36 -6.75
CA PRO A 394 -29.98 5.97 -7.28
C PRO A 394 -29.02 6.47 -6.19
N GLY A 395 -29.55 7.04 -5.11
CA GLY A 395 -28.76 7.66 -4.03
C GLY A 395 -28.17 6.69 -3.02
N ASN A 396 -28.48 5.39 -3.13
CA ASN A 396 -27.92 4.35 -2.27
C ASN A 396 -26.97 3.45 -3.07
N PRO A 397 -25.64 3.60 -2.91
CA PRO A 397 -24.66 2.83 -3.67
C PRO A 397 -24.47 1.40 -3.15
N VAL A 398 -25.23 0.94 -2.15
CA VAL A 398 -25.16 -0.45 -1.69
C VAL A 398 -26.10 -1.32 -2.54
N PRO A 399 -25.58 -2.27 -3.34
CA PRO A 399 -26.40 -3.08 -4.22
C PRO A 399 -27.23 -4.14 -3.49
N VAL A 400 -28.44 -4.38 -3.99
CA VAL A 400 -29.27 -5.51 -3.61
C VAL A 400 -28.84 -6.81 -4.30
N GLU A 401 -28.26 -6.72 -5.50
CA GLU A 401 -27.64 -7.84 -6.22
C GLU A 401 -26.39 -7.37 -6.98
N VAL A 402 -25.37 -8.23 -7.01
CA VAL A 402 -24.12 -7.99 -7.75
C VAL A 402 -23.90 -9.12 -8.73
N TRP A 403 -23.56 -8.75 -9.96
CA TRP A 403 -23.30 -9.66 -11.05
C TRP A 403 -21.91 -9.38 -11.63
N ILE A 404 -21.13 -10.45 -11.87
CA ILE A 404 -19.80 -10.39 -12.47
C ILE A 404 -19.78 -11.39 -13.62
N ASP A 405 -19.35 -10.96 -14.81
CA ASP A 405 -19.33 -11.79 -16.01
C ASP A 405 -20.67 -12.53 -16.26
N GLY A 406 -21.81 -11.85 -16.03
CA GLY A 406 -23.15 -12.41 -16.24
C GLY A 406 -23.60 -13.42 -15.19
N ARG A 407 -22.81 -13.63 -14.12
CA ARG A 407 -23.16 -14.51 -12.99
C ARG A 407 -23.50 -13.70 -11.77
N GLN A 408 -24.60 -14.03 -11.09
CA GLN A 408 -24.91 -13.43 -9.80
C GLN A 408 -23.90 -13.92 -8.78
N VAL A 409 -23.15 -13.01 -8.17
CA VAL A 409 -22.12 -13.33 -7.16
C VAL A 409 -22.55 -13.01 -5.74
N ALA A 410 -23.43 -12.02 -5.58
CA ALA A 410 -23.93 -11.60 -4.28
C ALA A 410 -25.39 -11.15 -4.34
N ARG A 411 -26.08 -11.29 -3.22
CA ARG A 411 -27.46 -10.86 -3.01
C ARG A 411 -27.65 -10.42 -1.57
N GLN A 412 -28.29 -9.26 -1.37
CA GLN A 412 -28.61 -8.71 -0.04
C GLN A 412 -27.37 -8.63 0.87
N GLY A 413 -26.26 -8.10 0.33
CA GLY A 413 -25.01 -7.91 1.06
C GLY A 413 -24.26 -9.21 1.41
N ARG A 414 -24.60 -10.35 0.79
CA ARG A 414 -23.93 -11.64 1.03
C ARG A 414 -23.50 -12.29 -0.28
N LEU A 415 -22.32 -12.91 -0.27
CA LEU A 415 -21.90 -13.79 -1.36
C LEU A 415 -22.84 -14.99 -1.47
N LEU A 416 -23.08 -15.44 -2.71
CA LEU A 416 -23.84 -16.66 -2.97
C LEU A 416 -22.98 -17.91 -2.90
N ASP A 417 -21.72 -17.79 -3.30
CA ASP A 417 -20.71 -18.85 -3.23
C ASP A 417 -19.50 -18.33 -2.46
N GLU A 418 -19.01 -19.12 -1.51
CA GLU A 418 -17.73 -18.85 -0.87
C GLU A 418 -16.60 -19.09 -1.88
N PRO A 419 -15.63 -18.17 -2.01
CA PRO A 419 -14.48 -18.38 -2.87
C PRO A 419 -13.72 -19.65 -2.45
N ALA A 420 -13.21 -20.39 -3.43
CA ALA A 420 -12.37 -21.55 -3.14
C ALA A 420 -11.14 -21.14 -2.30
N PRO A 421 -10.78 -21.93 -1.27
CA PRO A 421 -9.60 -21.65 -0.46
C PRO A 421 -8.35 -21.73 -1.34
N LEU A 422 -7.39 -20.84 -1.07
CA LEU A 422 -6.08 -20.85 -1.74
C LEU A 422 -5.08 -21.61 -0.87
N ASP A 423 -4.27 -22.45 -1.50
CA ASP A 423 -3.06 -22.99 -0.88
C ASP A 423 -1.95 -21.93 -0.95
N TRP A 424 -1.93 -21.06 0.05
CA TRP A 424 -0.92 -20.00 0.15
C TRP A 424 0.50 -20.56 0.20
N ALA A 425 0.71 -21.72 0.83
CA ALA A 425 2.03 -22.33 0.91
C ALA A 425 2.52 -22.81 -0.47
N ALA A 426 1.64 -23.43 -1.27
CA ALA A 426 1.96 -23.81 -2.65
C ALA A 426 2.34 -22.60 -3.52
N LEU A 427 1.69 -21.46 -3.30
CA LEU A 427 2.02 -20.18 -3.95
C LEU A 427 3.32 -19.53 -3.43
N GLY A 428 4.02 -20.13 -2.46
CA GLY A 428 5.21 -19.54 -1.84
C GLY A 428 4.92 -18.47 -0.79
N LEU A 429 3.67 -18.34 -0.36
CA LEU A 429 3.18 -17.41 0.68
C LEU A 429 2.83 -18.15 1.98
N GLY A 430 3.60 -19.20 2.32
CA GLY A 430 3.45 -19.88 3.61
C GLY A 430 3.96 -19.04 4.80
N PRO A 431 3.81 -19.54 6.04
CA PRO A 431 4.33 -18.88 7.23
C PRO A 431 5.84 -18.69 7.13
N ARG A 432 6.32 -17.48 7.42
CA ARG A 432 7.73 -17.15 7.33
C ARG A 432 8.43 -17.62 8.61
N ARG A 433 9.53 -18.34 8.49
CA ARG A 433 10.39 -18.63 9.65
C ARG A 433 11.48 -17.59 9.72
N LEU A 434 11.28 -16.58 10.57
CA LEU A 434 12.37 -15.68 10.89
C LEU A 434 13.36 -16.43 11.79
N PRO A 435 14.68 -16.32 11.54
CA PRO A 435 15.70 -16.86 12.46
C PRO A 435 15.70 -16.13 13.83
N ALA A 436 14.82 -15.16 14.01
CA ALA A 436 14.65 -14.34 15.19
C ALA A 436 13.80 -15.05 16.26
N GLY A 437 14.46 -15.80 17.12
CA GLY A 437 13.90 -16.22 18.42
C GLY A 437 14.08 -15.15 19.51
N GLU A 438 13.50 -15.41 20.68
CA GLU A 438 13.65 -14.62 21.91
C GLU A 438 15.12 -14.23 22.19
N ASP A 439 16.02 -15.18 21.97
CA ASP A 439 17.47 -15.03 22.03
C ASP A 439 18.06 -13.93 21.14
N LEU A 440 17.59 -13.80 19.90
CA LEU A 440 18.09 -12.79 18.97
C LEU A 440 17.65 -11.40 19.43
N ALA A 441 16.39 -11.26 19.88
CA ALA A 441 15.90 -10.00 20.43
C ALA A 441 16.65 -9.61 21.72
N ARG A 442 16.92 -10.55 22.64
CA ARG A 442 17.76 -10.31 23.83
C ARG A 442 19.15 -9.80 23.44
N ARG A 443 19.81 -10.47 22.50
CA ARG A 443 21.17 -10.11 22.02
C ARG A 443 21.19 -8.80 21.22
N ILE A 444 20.11 -8.46 20.53
CA ILE A 444 20.01 -7.24 19.72
C ILE A 444 19.73 -6.02 20.60
N ILE A 445 18.77 -6.10 21.54
CA ILE A 445 18.32 -4.95 22.33
C ILE A 445 19.39 -4.52 23.35
N LEU A 446 20.16 -5.46 23.90
CA LEU A 446 21.12 -5.23 24.98
C LEU A 446 22.57 -4.95 24.53
N ARG A 447 22.80 -4.67 23.23
CA ARG A 447 24.16 -4.41 22.72
C ARG A 447 24.65 -2.99 23.05
N PRO A 448 25.91 -2.81 23.49
CA PRO A 448 26.50 -1.49 23.75
C PRO A 448 26.49 -0.57 22.51
N VAL A 449 26.27 0.73 22.71
CA VAL A 449 26.59 1.76 21.73
C VAL A 449 28.12 1.86 21.61
N THR A 450 28.67 1.36 20.51
CA THR A 450 30.13 1.31 20.28
C THR A 450 30.69 2.59 19.64
N LYS A 451 29.85 3.37 18.97
CA LYS A 451 30.22 4.65 18.35
C LYS A 451 29.04 5.63 18.36
N ALA A 452 29.24 6.79 18.99
CA ALA A 452 28.24 7.85 18.99
C ALA A 452 28.09 8.44 17.56
N PRO A 453 26.87 8.58 17.02
CA PRO A 453 26.65 9.23 15.74
C PRO A 453 26.98 10.73 15.82
N SER A 454 27.51 11.30 14.74
CA SER A 454 27.87 12.72 14.69
C SER A 454 26.61 13.58 14.57
N ARG A 455 26.45 14.52 15.51
CA ARG A 455 25.39 15.53 15.48
C ARG A 455 25.65 16.53 14.34
N PRO A 456 24.67 16.79 13.45
CA PRO A 456 24.82 17.82 12.42
C PRO A 456 24.91 19.23 13.03
N PRO A 457 25.80 20.10 12.52
CA PRO A 457 25.85 21.49 12.95
C PRO A 457 24.50 22.19 12.72
N GLY A 458 24.05 23.00 13.71
CA GLY A 458 22.79 23.76 13.65
C GLY A 458 21.54 23.06 14.21
N THR A 459 21.65 21.80 14.65
CA THR A 459 20.53 21.10 15.33
C THR A 459 20.61 21.32 16.84
N GLY A 460 20.16 22.47 17.37
CA GLY A 460 20.23 22.80 18.80
C GLY A 460 19.47 21.84 19.73
N ALA A 461 19.88 21.74 21.00
CA ALA A 461 19.20 20.90 21.99
C ALA A 461 17.91 21.59 22.43
N THR A 462 16.79 20.86 22.49
CA THR A 462 15.55 21.36 23.09
C THR A 462 15.44 20.77 24.49
N GLY A 463 16.02 21.46 25.47
CA GLY A 463 15.91 21.11 26.89
C GLY A 463 15.67 22.37 27.73
N PRO A 464 14.99 22.28 28.88
CA PRO A 464 14.66 23.45 29.71
C PRO A 464 15.93 23.96 30.42
N SER A 465 16.29 25.22 30.18
CA SER A 465 17.45 25.87 30.80
C SER A 465 17.15 26.27 32.25
N GLY A 466 17.76 25.58 33.22
CA GLY A 466 17.91 26.05 34.60
C GLY A 466 19.16 26.94 34.75
N PRO A 467 19.18 27.91 35.68
CA PRO A 467 20.26 28.91 35.74
C PRO A 467 21.53 28.34 36.36
N ALA A 468 22.68 28.57 35.70
CA ALA A 468 24.00 28.19 36.19
C ALA A 468 24.61 29.31 37.05
N THR A 469 25.07 28.95 38.25
CA THR A 469 25.93 29.78 39.12
C THR A 469 27.41 29.59 38.77
N PRO A 470 28.25 30.65 38.80
CA PRO A 470 29.66 30.54 38.43
C PRO A 470 30.57 30.19 39.63
N GLY A 471 31.41 29.17 39.48
CA GLY A 471 32.46 28.77 40.43
C GLY A 471 33.87 28.85 39.81
N ARG A 472 34.84 29.31 40.63
CA ARG A 472 36.25 29.68 40.36
C ARG A 472 37.18 28.59 39.77
N PRO A 473 38.35 28.97 39.22
CA PRO A 473 39.32 28.04 38.62
C PRO A 473 40.33 27.49 39.64
N ALA A 474 40.78 26.25 39.43
CA ALA A 474 41.95 25.63 40.08
C ALA A 474 42.88 25.03 39.01
N GLY A 475 44.18 25.00 39.33
CA GLY A 475 45.31 24.94 38.40
C GLY A 475 45.79 23.56 37.92
N PRO A 476 47.00 23.49 37.31
CA PRO A 476 47.35 22.43 36.38
C PRO A 476 48.09 21.26 37.05
N GLY A 477 47.69 20.03 36.70
CA GLY A 477 48.35 18.78 37.07
C GLY A 477 48.04 17.68 36.05
N ARG A 478 49.10 17.04 35.55
CA ARG A 478 49.20 16.19 34.33
C ARG A 478 48.49 14.82 34.40
N SER A 479 47.83 14.45 33.30
CA SER A 479 47.94 13.21 32.45
C SER A 479 48.12 11.83 33.13
N VAL A 480 47.47 10.71 32.77
CA VAL A 480 47.27 10.09 31.43
C VAL A 480 46.19 8.97 31.52
N VAL A 481 45.24 8.90 30.58
CA VAL A 481 44.85 7.66 29.83
C VAL A 481 44.38 8.10 28.43
N PRO A 482 44.94 7.56 27.32
CA PRO A 482 44.56 7.97 25.96
C PRO A 482 43.52 7.05 25.34
N GLY A 483 42.59 7.63 24.57
CA GLY A 483 41.91 6.91 23.47
C GLY A 483 40.38 6.78 23.55
N ALA A 484 39.65 7.89 23.57
CA ALA A 484 38.29 7.96 23.01
C ALA A 484 37.96 9.44 22.72
N GLY A 485 37.67 9.76 21.47
CA GLY A 485 37.27 11.09 21.05
C GLY A 485 35.90 11.47 21.63
N THR A 486 35.89 12.59 22.36
CA THR A 486 34.74 13.42 22.76
C THR A 486 33.59 12.70 23.49
N GLY A 487 33.85 12.20 24.70
CA GLY A 487 32.80 11.87 25.68
C GLY A 487 32.66 13.01 26.70
N ASP A 488 31.44 13.48 26.91
CA ASP A 488 31.08 14.29 28.08
C ASP A 488 31.38 13.47 29.36
N PRO A 489 32.08 14.03 30.37
CA PRO A 489 32.34 13.33 31.65
C PRO A 489 31.09 12.87 32.42
N SER A 490 29.88 13.22 31.97
CA SER A 490 28.61 12.81 32.57
C SER A 490 28.14 11.38 32.25
N GLY A 491 28.78 10.67 31.31
CA GLY A 491 28.31 9.34 30.84
C GLY A 491 27.09 9.38 29.91
N ARG A 492 26.73 10.58 29.42
CA ARG A 492 25.63 10.80 28.47
C ARG A 492 26.13 10.87 27.03
N VAL A 493 25.33 10.35 26.10
CA VAL A 493 25.60 10.37 24.65
C VAL A 493 24.41 10.94 23.91
N ALA A 494 24.66 11.85 22.97
CA ALA A 494 23.65 12.38 22.07
C ALA A 494 23.23 11.31 21.05
N LEU A 495 21.98 10.87 21.10
CA LEU A 495 21.41 9.87 20.19
C LEU A 495 20.26 10.46 19.36
N PRO A 496 20.13 10.04 18.08
CA PRO A 496 18.98 10.38 17.26
C PRO A 496 17.73 9.63 17.75
N VAL A 497 16.63 10.37 17.83
CA VAL A 497 15.31 9.90 18.27
C VAL A 497 14.31 10.17 17.17
N ILE A 498 13.51 9.15 16.82
CA ILE A 498 12.32 9.30 16.00
C ILE A 498 11.20 9.79 16.90
N ARG A 499 10.76 11.04 16.78
CA ARG A 499 9.54 11.54 17.44
C ARG A 499 8.36 11.46 16.48
N LEU A 500 7.36 10.65 16.79
CA LEU A 500 6.09 10.61 16.07
C LEU A 500 5.25 11.84 16.40
N LEU A 501 4.79 12.52 15.36
CA LEU A 501 3.88 13.68 15.45
C LEU A 501 2.42 13.27 15.21
N ASN A 502 2.23 12.25 14.37
CA ASN A 502 0.96 11.57 14.14
C ASN A 502 1.23 10.10 13.80
N ALA A 503 0.21 9.39 13.32
CA ALA A 503 0.32 7.96 12.98
C ALA A 503 1.38 7.65 11.90
N VAL A 504 1.84 8.63 11.12
CA VAL A 504 2.71 8.44 9.94
C VAL A 504 3.95 9.34 9.97
N ILE A 505 3.80 10.60 10.34
CA ILE A 505 4.84 11.62 10.25
C ILE A 505 5.74 11.57 11.48
N GLY A 506 7.04 11.42 11.24
CA GLY A 506 8.08 11.50 12.25
C GLY A 506 8.96 12.73 12.09
N ARG A 507 9.61 13.15 13.18
CA ARG A 507 10.66 14.17 13.19
C ARG A 507 11.92 13.60 13.85
N LEU A 508 13.08 14.03 13.35
CA LEU A 508 14.35 13.77 14.00
C LEU A 508 14.56 14.72 15.18
N GLU A 509 14.78 14.15 16.37
CA GLU A 509 15.25 14.85 17.56
C GLU A 509 16.61 14.29 17.99
N TRP A 510 17.46 15.12 18.59
CA TRP A 510 18.67 14.67 19.25
C TRP A 510 18.49 14.80 20.75
N ARG A 511 18.71 13.71 21.49
CA ARG A 511 18.60 13.70 22.96
C ARG A 511 19.88 13.17 23.58
N ASP A 512 20.29 13.81 24.66
CA ASP A 512 21.40 13.34 25.49
C ASP A 512 20.86 12.25 26.44
N VAL A 513 21.26 11.01 26.19
CA VAL A 513 20.78 9.83 26.93
C VAL A 513 21.92 9.23 27.73
N GLU A 514 21.64 8.87 28.98
CA GLU A 514 22.58 8.16 29.84
C GLU A 514 22.78 6.73 29.34
N LEU A 515 24.01 6.23 29.36
CA LEU A 515 24.30 4.83 29.06
C LEU A 515 24.52 4.06 30.36
N ASN A 516 24.01 2.84 30.44
CA ASN A 516 24.33 1.93 31.53
C ASN A 516 25.81 1.45 31.43
N PRO A 517 26.36 0.73 32.43
CA PRO A 517 27.74 0.23 32.39
C PRO A 517 28.06 -0.70 31.20
N HIS A 518 27.03 -1.22 30.52
CA HIS A 518 27.14 -2.03 29.32
C HIS A 518 26.93 -1.20 28.03
N GLY A 519 26.93 0.13 28.11
CA GLY A 519 26.79 1.03 26.97
C GLY A 519 25.39 1.06 26.34
N VAL A 520 24.35 0.55 27.00
CA VAL A 520 22.97 0.54 26.49
C VAL A 520 22.25 1.81 26.97
N PRO A 521 21.49 2.52 26.10
CA PRO A 521 20.77 3.72 26.51
C PRO A 521 19.76 3.43 27.62
N VAL A 522 19.79 4.18 28.71
CA VAL A 522 18.82 4.07 29.81
C VAL A 522 17.59 4.91 29.47
N LEU A 523 16.40 4.31 29.51
CA LEU A 523 15.14 5.01 29.25
C LEU A 523 14.59 5.59 30.57
N PRO A 524 14.55 6.92 30.77
CA PRO A 524 14.11 7.50 32.05
C PRO A 524 12.66 7.15 32.38
N PRO A 525 12.34 6.73 33.63
CA PRO A 525 10.96 6.42 34.01
C PRO A 525 10.01 7.60 33.73
N GLY A 526 8.82 7.30 33.20
CA GLY A 526 7.81 8.32 32.89
C GLY A 526 8.02 9.09 31.59
N GLU A 527 9.21 9.06 30.98
CA GLU A 527 9.40 9.61 29.63
C GLU A 527 8.80 8.68 28.57
N ASP A 528 8.15 9.27 27.57
CA ASP A 528 7.64 8.57 26.39
C ASP A 528 8.78 8.31 25.39
N LEU A 529 9.58 7.31 25.75
CA LEU A 529 10.75 6.87 25.00
C LEU A 529 10.80 5.33 25.04
N LEU A 530 10.95 4.74 23.86
CA LEU A 530 11.00 3.29 23.61
C LEU A 530 12.29 2.94 22.85
N TYR A 531 12.79 1.73 23.06
CA TYR A 531 13.67 1.11 22.08
C TYR A 531 12.84 0.73 20.84
N ALA A 532 13.42 0.93 19.66
CA ALA A 532 12.87 0.46 18.41
C ALA A 532 13.94 -0.29 17.62
N VAL A 533 13.62 -1.52 17.26
CA VAL A 533 14.54 -2.46 16.61
C VAL A 533 13.88 -3.03 15.37
N LEU A 534 14.55 -2.92 14.24
CA LEU A 534 14.18 -3.60 13.01
C LEU A 534 15.21 -4.68 12.69
N PHE A 535 14.77 -5.93 12.60
CA PHE A 535 15.55 -7.03 12.03
C PHE A 535 15.06 -7.33 10.62
N HIS A 536 15.97 -7.34 9.65
CA HIS A 536 15.65 -7.65 8.25
C HIS A 536 16.47 -8.86 7.77
N PRO A 537 15.82 -9.96 7.33
CA PRO A 537 16.51 -11.19 6.92
C PRO A 537 16.92 -11.22 5.43
N GLY A 538 16.57 -10.20 4.64
CA GLY A 538 16.39 -10.31 3.19
C GLY A 538 17.62 -10.17 2.29
N ALA A 539 17.34 -10.22 0.98
CA ALA A 539 18.30 -10.16 -0.12
C ALA A 539 19.12 -8.85 -0.12
N GLY A 540 20.42 -8.94 -0.42
CA GLY A 540 21.36 -7.81 -0.34
C GLY A 540 21.93 -7.55 1.06
N ALA A 541 21.41 -8.18 2.12
CA ALA A 541 22.01 -8.16 3.46
C ALA A 541 23.20 -9.14 3.59
N PRO A 542 24.13 -8.91 4.53
CA PRO A 542 25.14 -9.90 4.91
C PRO A 542 24.50 -11.23 5.36
N ALA A 543 25.25 -12.33 5.29
CA ALA A 543 24.80 -13.62 5.81
C ALA A 543 24.27 -13.49 7.26
N GLY A 544 22.99 -13.82 7.46
CA GLY A 544 22.30 -13.68 8.75
C GLY A 544 21.34 -12.47 8.87
N GLY A 545 21.38 -11.50 7.95
CA GLY A 545 20.48 -10.32 7.94
C GLY A 545 21.11 -9.05 8.53
N THR A 546 20.30 -7.98 8.63
CA THR A 546 20.71 -6.71 9.25
C THR A 546 19.83 -6.32 10.44
N VAL A 547 20.39 -5.50 11.31
CA VAL A 547 19.73 -4.96 12.50
C VAL A 547 19.87 -3.45 12.54
N THR A 548 18.74 -2.76 12.60
CA THR A 548 18.66 -1.31 12.76
C THR A 548 18.06 -0.97 14.11
N ARG A 549 18.69 -0.04 14.82
CA ARG A 549 18.25 0.42 16.15
C ARG A 549 17.99 1.91 16.14
N ALA A 550 16.95 2.32 16.85
CA ALA A 550 16.66 3.71 17.13
C ALA A 550 15.98 3.84 18.49
N LEU A 551 15.90 5.07 18.99
CA LEU A 551 14.97 5.44 20.04
C LEU A 551 13.71 6.01 19.39
N LEU A 552 12.56 5.57 19.86
CA LEU A 552 11.25 6.00 19.39
C LEU A 552 10.52 6.73 20.49
N ALA A 553 9.86 7.81 20.14
CA ALA A 553 9.27 8.74 21.05
C ALA A 553 7.92 9.14 20.45
N GLY A 554 6.84 9.21 21.22
CA GLY A 554 5.51 9.62 20.74
C GLY A 554 4.59 8.42 20.49
N PHE A 555 5.03 7.22 20.87
CA PHE A 555 4.31 5.99 20.57
C PHE A 555 3.54 5.44 21.77
N GLY A 556 3.96 5.75 23.01
CA GLY A 556 3.30 5.30 24.24
C GLY A 556 4.28 4.77 25.27
N ALA A 557 4.41 5.49 26.39
CA ALA A 557 5.39 5.19 27.45
C ALA A 557 5.14 3.88 28.21
N GLY A 558 3.92 3.30 28.10
CA GLY A 558 3.52 2.08 28.80
C GLY A 558 3.80 0.78 28.03
N ILE A 559 4.38 0.86 26.82
CA ILE A 559 4.64 -0.33 25.99
C ILE A 559 5.88 -1.08 26.51
N GLN A 560 5.67 -2.27 27.09
CA GLN A 560 6.77 -3.11 27.58
C GLN A 560 7.44 -3.89 26.43
N GLY A 561 6.67 -4.64 25.64
CA GLY A 561 7.14 -5.28 24.41
C GLY A 561 6.03 -5.43 23.38
N LEU A 562 6.26 -4.92 22.17
CA LEU A 562 5.38 -5.02 21.01
C LEU A 562 6.21 -5.50 19.82
N ALA A 563 5.79 -6.56 19.15
CA ALA A 563 6.47 -7.08 17.96
C ALA A 563 5.50 -7.24 16.80
N THR A 564 5.97 -7.00 15.58
CA THR A 564 5.20 -7.21 14.35
C THR A 564 6.10 -7.54 13.17
N THR A 565 5.64 -8.44 12.30
CA THR A 565 6.24 -8.69 10.99
C THR A 565 5.55 -7.93 9.85
N TYR A 566 4.43 -7.26 10.15
CA TYR A 566 3.74 -6.36 9.24
C TYR A 566 4.48 -5.02 9.15
N THR A 567 5.48 -4.95 8.25
CA THR A 567 6.34 -3.77 8.03
C THR A 567 6.61 -3.56 6.54
N MET A 568 6.72 -2.32 6.06
CA MET A 568 7.07 -2.02 4.65
C MET A 568 8.44 -2.58 4.23
N SER A 569 9.32 -2.81 5.20
CA SER A 569 10.61 -3.45 4.97
C SER A 569 10.56 -4.97 4.84
N GLY A 570 9.42 -5.61 5.11
CA GLY A 570 9.32 -7.07 5.19
C GLY A 570 10.18 -7.69 6.31
N GLY A 571 10.56 -6.91 7.32
CA GLY A 571 11.32 -7.35 8.50
C GLY A 571 10.46 -7.47 9.77
N LEU A 572 11.11 -7.85 10.87
CA LEU A 572 10.54 -7.86 12.22
C LEU A 572 10.83 -6.54 12.92
N LEU A 573 9.78 -5.80 13.26
CA LEU A 573 9.84 -4.60 14.09
C LEU A 573 9.51 -4.97 15.54
N VAL A 574 10.35 -4.54 16.47
CA VAL A 574 10.15 -4.71 17.92
C VAL A 574 10.30 -3.36 18.62
N LEU A 575 9.28 -3.00 19.40
CA LEU A 575 9.18 -1.74 20.14
C LEU A 575 8.98 -2.05 21.63
N GLY A 576 9.55 -1.26 22.52
CA GLY A 576 9.25 -1.38 23.96
C GLY A 576 10.27 -0.79 24.90
N ARG A 577 10.03 -0.96 26.19
CA ARG A 577 10.91 -0.49 27.28
C ARG A 577 11.56 -1.62 28.07
N ASP A 578 10.96 -2.82 28.04
CA ASP A 578 11.45 -3.99 28.76
C ASP A 578 12.05 -4.97 27.74
N PRO A 579 13.39 -5.12 27.71
CA PRO A 579 14.07 -6.05 26.80
C PRO A 579 13.56 -7.49 26.87
N GLU A 580 13.12 -7.94 28.04
CA GLU A 580 12.61 -9.31 28.23
C GLU A 580 11.20 -9.47 27.63
N ALA A 581 10.29 -8.51 27.86
CA ALA A 581 8.99 -8.49 27.19
C ALA A 581 9.11 -8.32 25.67
N MET A 582 10.01 -7.46 25.20
CA MET A 582 10.33 -7.29 23.78
C MET A 582 10.82 -8.61 23.16
N ALA A 583 11.69 -9.35 23.85
CA ALA A 583 12.19 -10.62 23.37
C ALA A 583 11.10 -11.69 23.28
N ARG A 584 10.23 -11.79 24.29
CA ARG A 584 9.05 -12.68 24.26
C ARG A 584 8.10 -12.30 23.12
N ALA A 585 7.84 -11.01 22.92
CA ALA A 585 7.00 -10.54 21.83
C ALA A 585 7.58 -10.99 20.48
N ALA A 586 8.87 -10.76 20.24
CA ALA A 586 9.58 -11.19 19.03
C ALA A 586 9.49 -12.71 18.81
N GLY A 587 9.78 -13.52 19.85
CA GLY A 587 9.70 -14.97 19.78
C GLY A 587 8.30 -15.48 19.44
N SER A 588 7.25 -14.84 19.96
CA SER A 588 5.85 -15.23 19.71
C SER A 588 5.35 -14.97 18.29
N VAL A 589 6.07 -14.14 17.51
CA VAL A 589 5.73 -13.80 16.11
C VAL A 589 6.79 -14.26 15.11
N ALA A 590 7.71 -15.16 15.51
CA ALA A 590 8.76 -15.67 14.63
C ALA A 590 8.23 -16.40 13.37
N GLY A 591 6.98 -16.89 13.42
CA GLY A 591 6.23 -17.46 12.30
C GLY A 591 5.46 -16.46 11.43
N GLY A 592 5.53 -15.16 11.76
CA GLY A 592 4.67 -14.11 11.25
C GLY A 592 3.54 -13.76 12.20
N GLY A 593 3.41 -12.48 12.56
CA GLY A 593 2.36 -12.04 13.47
C GLY A 593 2.55 -10.66 14.06
N MET A 594 1.63 -10.33 14.97
CA MET A 594 1.72 -9.20 15.89
C MET A 594 1.53 -9.70 17.33
N ALA A 595 2.31 -9.18 18.28
CA ALA A 595 2.16 -9.52 19.69
C ALA A 595 2.47 -8.36 20.62
N LEU A 596 1.63 -8.19 21.65
CA LEU A 596 1.86 -7.25 22.76
C LEU A 596 2.06 -8.06 24.05
N VAL A 597 3.14 -7.78 24.77
CA VAL A 597 3.58 -8.50 25.96
C VAL A 597 3.81 -7.54 27.12
N GLU A 598 3.39 -7.95 28.32
CA GLU A 598 3.70 -7.31 29.59
C GLU A 598 4.21 -8.34 30.60
N GLY A 599 5.41 -8.14 31.13
CA GLY A 599 6.11 -9.15 31.91
C GLY A 599 6.13 -10.47 31.13
N GLU A 600 5.64 -11.55 31.76
CA GLU A 600 5.57 -12.88 31.17
C GLU A 600 4.28 -13.14 30.36
N ARG A 601 3.33 -12.20 30.35
CA ARG A 601 2.00 -12.40 29.76
C ARG A 601 1.92 -11.81 28.35
N ILE A 602 1.50 -12.64 27.39
CA ILE A 602 1.04 -12.18 26.07
C ILE A 602 -0.38 -11.64 26.22
N LEU A 603 -0.55 -10.34 26.02
CA LEU A 603 -1.85 -9.66 26.11
C LEU A 603 -2.64 -9.71 24.82
N PHE A 604 -1.93 -9.67 23.70
CA PHE A 604 -2.51 -9.73 22.36
C PHE A 604 -1.61 -10.55 21.45
N HIS A 605 -2.24 -11.33 20.58
CA HIS A 605 -1.57 -12.08 19.52
C HIS A 605 -2.44 -12.10 18.27
N LEU A 606 -1.88 -11.78 17.11
CA LEU A 606 -2.52 -11.89 15.80
C LEU A 606 -1.55 -12.63 14.88
N PRO A 607 -1.80 -13.91 14.57
CA PRO A 607 -1.01 -14.63 13.57
C PRO A 607 -1.12 -13.98 12.19
N LEU A 608 -0.01 -13.97 11.44
CA LEU A 608 0.03 -13.54 10.04
C LEU A 608 0.59 -14.67 9.18
N PRO A 609 -0.17 -15.77 8.99
CA PRO A 609 0.36 -17.01 8.40
C PRO A 609 0.67 -16.90 6.91
N ILE A 610 0.16 -15.88 6.21
CA ILE A 610 0.35 -15.72 4.76
C ILE A 610 1.57 -14.83 4.53
N GLY A 611 2.66 -15.42 4.06
CA GLY A 611 3.94 -14.74 3.82
C GLY A 611 4.62 -14.18 5.08
N GLY A 612 4.09 -14.48 6.26
CA GLY A 612 4.48 -13.83 7.52
C GLY A 612 3.97 -12.40 7.66
N PHE A 613 3.00 -11.96 6.84
CA PHE A 613 2.60 -10.56 6.74
C PHE A 613 1.07 -10.36 6.69
N LEU A 614 0.31 -11.31 6.13
CA LEU A 614 -1.14 -11.22 6.02
C LEU A 614 -1.84 -12.26 6.90
N SER A 615 -3.00 -11.87 7.39
CA SER A 615 -3.94 -12.70 8.13
C SER A 615 -4.81 -13.53 7.17
N ASP A 616 -5.19 -14.72 7.61
CA ASP A 616 -6.18 -15.59 6.97
C ASP A 616 -7.61 -15.35 7.50
N LEU A 617 -7.79 -14.40 8.42
CA LEU A 617 -9.11 -14.02 8.93
C LEU A 617 -9.95 -13.28 7.88
N ASP A 618 -11.27 -13.46 7.96
CA ASP A 618 -12.22 -12.58 7.28
C ASP A 618 -12.12 -11.13 7.81
N VAL A 619 -12.55 -10.17 6.99
CA VAL A 619 -12.43 -8.74 7.31
C VAL A 619 -13.12 -8.38 8.64
N PRO A 620 -14.37 -8.80 8.94
CA PRO A 620 -15.00 -8.47 10.23
C PRO A 620 -14.26 -9.02 11.46
N ARG A 621 -13.73 -10.24 11.39
CA ARG A 621 -12.91 -10.82 12.48
C ARG A 621 -11.61 -10.05 12.63
N LEU A 622 -10.95 -9.72 11.52
CA LEU A 622 -9.71 -8.97 11.53
C LEU A 622 -9.91 -7.54 12.08
N ALA A 623 -10.97 -6.84 11.65
CA ALA A 623 -11.36 -5.52 12.15
C ALA A 623 -11.55 -5.50 13.67
N ARG A 624 -12.19 -6.53 14.23
CA ARG A 624 -12.32 -6.70 15.68
C ARG A 624 -10.96 -6.88 16.38
N ARG A 625 -10.05 -7.67 15.81
CA ARG A 625 -8.68 -7.83 16.36
C ARG A 625 -7.90 -6.53 16.29
N CYS A 626 -8.03 -5.76 15.22
CA CYS A 626 -7.41 -4.43 15.10
C CYS A 626 -7.96 -3.44 16.14
N ARG A 627 -9.28 -3.44 16.39
CA ARG A 627 -9.90 -2.62 17.46
C ARG A 627 -9.40 -3.00 18.84
N GLU A 628 -9.23 -4.29 19.12
CA GLU A 628 -8.68 -4.79 20.38
C GLU A 628 -7.22 -4.35 20.58
N LEU A 629 -6.37 -4.50 19.57
CA LEU A 629 -5.00 -4.01 19.63
C LEU A 629 -4.95 -2.49 19.86
N ALA A 630 -5.76 -1.73 19.12
CA ALA A 630 -5.83 -0.26 19.27
C ALA A 630 -6.26 0.16 20.68
N ALA A 631 -7.24 -0.53 21.28
CA ALA A 631 -7.65 -0.29 22.66
C ALA A 631 -6.51 -0.57 23.65
N LEU A 632 -5.86 -1.73 23.54
CA LEU A 632 -4.74 -2.11 24.41
C LEU A 632 -3.55 -1.14 24.29
N LEU A 633 -3.23 -0.68 23.08
CA LEU A 633 -2.16 0.30 22.89
C LEU A 633 -2.53 1.67 23.45
N ARG A 634 -3.79 2.10 23.30
CA ARG A 634 -4.29 3.36 23.87
C ARG A 634 -4.23 3.39 25.40
N GLU A 635 -4.62 2.28 26.05
CA GLU A 635 -4.47 2.11 27.50
C GLU A 635 -3.02 2.27 27.98
N ARG A 636 -2.04 2.02 27.10
CA ARG A 636 -0.60 2.13 27.36
C ARG A 636 0.02 3.43 26.85
N GLY A 637 -0.81 4.39 26.48
CA GLY A 637 -0.42 5.75 26.11
C GLY A 637 -0.17 5.97 24.61
N HIS A 638 -0.57 5.04 23.73
CA HIS A 638 -0.53 5.31 22.29
C HIS A 638 -1.53 6.41 21.91
N PRO A 639 -1.08 7.54 21.33
CA PRO A 639 -1.92 8.73 21.21
C PRO A 639 -2.75 8.77 19.91
N PHE A 640 -2.49 7.89 18.94
CA PHE A 640 -3.11 7.97 17.61
C PHE A 640 -4.26 6.98 17.43
N HIS A 641 -5.13 7.28 16.46
CA HIS A 641 -6.35 6.51 16.22
C HIS A 641 -6.05 5.10 15.67
N ASP A 642 -5.07 4.98 14.77
CA ASP A 642 -4.75 3.73 14.11
C ASP A 642 -3.25 3.36 14.24
N PRO A 643 -2.91 2.40 15.11
CA PRO A 643 -1.53 1.97 15.31
C PRO A 643 -1.01 1.09 14.16
N ILE A 644 -1.87 0.53 13.30
CA ILE A 644 -1.46 -0.35 12.20
C ILE A 644 -0.62 0.43 11.19
N TYR A 645 -1.05 1.65 10.84
CA TYR A 645 -0.27 2.53 9.97
C TYR A 645 1.04 2.98 10.61
N SER A 646 1.05 3.26 11.91
CA SER A 646 2.30 3.60 12.61
C SER A 646 3.33 2.49 12.53
N LEU A 647 2.91 1.23 12.71
CA LEU A 647 3.79 0.09 12.62
C LEU A 647 4.28 -0.16 11.19
N LEU A 648 3.38 -0.06 10.20
CA LEU A 648 3.71 -0.24 8.79
C LEU A 648 4.73 0.81 8.31
N PHE A 649 4.41 2.09 8.51
CA PHE A 649 5.12 3.22 7.92
C PHE A 649 6.38 3.65 8.67
N LEU A 650 6.63 3.16 9.89
CA LEU A 650 7.89 3.41 10.60
C LEU A 650 9.11 2.90 9.82
N THR A 651 8.88 1.95 8.90
CA THR A 651 9.90 1.34 8.04
C THR A 651 9.83 1.76 6.57
N ALA A 652 9.07 2.83 6.27
CA ALA A 652 8.77 3.28 4.92
C ALA A 652 9.48 4.61 4.58
N ASP A 653 10.39 4.60 3.61
CA ASP A 653 11.30 5.72 3.31
C ASP A 653 10.77 6.74 2.28
N HIS A 654 9.64 6.46 1.64
CA HIS A 654 8.94 7.39 0.76
C HIS A 654 8.18 8.48 1.54
N LEU A 655 8.02 8.31 2.86
CA LEU A 655 7.34 9.24 3.75
C LEU A 655 8.33 10.14 4.49
N PRO A 656 7.95 11.39 4.81
CA PRO A 656 8.86 12.35 5.44
C PRO A 656 9.23 11.95 6.87
N GLY A 657 10.48 12.23 7.24
CA GLY A 657 11.02 12.03 8.59
C GLY A 657 12.04 10.91 8.70
N PRO A 658 12.60 10.66 9.90
CA PRO A 658 13.52 9.55 10.09
C PRO A 658 12.80 8.19 10.08
N ARG A 659 13.46 7.16 9.54
CA ARG A 659 12.90 5.81 9.32
C ARG A 659 13.86 4.70 9.72
N LEU A 660 13.31 3.61 10.25
CA LEU A 660 14.02 2.36 10.47
C LEU A 660 14.05 1.59 9.15
N THR A 661 15.21 1.52 8.50
CA THR A 661 15.35 0.81 7.22
C THR A 661 16.32 -0.36 7.37
N PRO A 662 16.27 -1.38 6.49
CA PRO A 662 17.28 -2.43 6.44
C PRO A 662 18.73 -1.92 6.30
N ALA A 663 18.95 -0.73 5.72
CA ALA A 663 20.26 -0.09 5.62
C ALA A 663 20.70 0.63 6.91
N GLY A 664 19.76 1.00 7.78
CA GLY A 664 20.01 1.72 9.03
C GLY A 664 18.95 2.79 9.34
N LEU A 665 19.24 3.64 10.32
CA LEU A 665 18.39 4.77 10.66
C LEU A 665 18.58 5.86 9.59
N TRP A 666 17.59 6.03 8.74
CA TRP A 666 17.64 6.90 7.58
C TRP A 666 16.92 8.23 7.84
N ASP A 667 17.57 9.36 7.57
CA ASP A 667 16.97 10.69 7.54
C ASP A 667 16.48 10.97 6.11
N VAL A 668 15.19 10.74 5.86
CA VAL A 668 14.60 10.88 4.51
C VAL A 668 14.79 12.29 3.95
N LYS A 669 14.52 13.32 4.77
CA LYS A 669 14.63 14.72 4.34
C LYS A 669 16.08 15.15 4.14
N GLY A 670 16.97 14.68 5.02
CA GLY A 670 18.40 14.95 4.93
C GLY A 670 19.14 14.08 3.92
N HIS A 671 18.47 13.09 3.32
CA HIS A 671 19.04 12.08 2.42
C HIS A 671 20.34 11.47 2.93
N ARG A 672 20.37 11.08 4.21
CA ARG A 672 21.58 10.54 4.84
C ARG A 672 21.29 9.44 5.85
N LEU A 673 22.23 8.53 5.95
CA LEU A 673 22.23 7.49 6.97
C LEU A 673 22.76 8.09 8.27
N LEU A 674 21.91 8.16 9.30
CA LEU A 674 22.29 8.67 10.61
C LEU A 674 23.08 7.62 11.40
N VAL A 675 22.61 6.37 11.32
CA VAL A 675 23.23 5.22 11.98
C VAL A 675 23.14 4.03 11.01
N PRO A 676 24.25 3.43 10.58
CA PRO A 676 24.21 2.26 9.72
C PRO A 676 23.64 1.05 10.44
N ALA A 677 22.97 0.17 9.71
CA ALA A 677 22.57 -1.13 10.23
C ALA A 677 23.79 -2.01 10.52
N GLU A 678 23.66 -2.88 11.51
CA GLU A 678 24.69 -3.86 11.86
C GLU A 678 24.38 -5.23 11.21
N PRO A 679 25.41 -6.00 10.81
CA PRO A 679 25.22 -7.39 10.45
C PRO A 679 24.68 -8.21 11.63
N ALA A 680 23.68 -9.05 11.37
CA ALA A 680 23.13 -9.96 12.37
C ALA A 680 23.97 -11.24 12.55
N GLY A 681 24.87 -11.57 11.60
CA GLY A 681 25.73 -12.75 11.65
C GLY A 681 26.63 -12.82 12.89
N ASP A 682 27.11 -11.66 13.39
CA ASP A 682 27.87 -11.57 14.65
C ASP A 682 27.00 -11.79 15.91
N LEU A 683 25.67 -11.87 15.74
CA LEU A 683 24.65 -11.94 16.81
C LEU A 683 23.91 -13.29 16.83
N MET A 684 24.15 -14.15 15.83
CA MET A 684 23.65 -15.51 15.77
C MET A 684 24.65 -16.46 16.46
N PRO A 685 24.21 -17.51 17.18
CA PRO A 685 25.13 -18.50 17.72
C PRO A 685 25.87 -19.18 16.56
N PRO A 686 27.13 -19.64 16.74
CA PRO A 686 27.84 -20.42 15.73
C PRO A 686 27.07 -21.72 15.51
N HIS A 687 26.18 -21.77 14.52
CA HIS A 687 25.48 -23.00 14.19
C HIS A 687 26.40 -23.89 13.36
N ARG A 688 26.63 -25.12 13.84
CA ARG A 688 27.10 -26.22 12.99
C ARG A 688 26.06 -26.42 11.87
N PRO A 689 26.48 -26.54 10.61
CA PRO A 689 25.56 -26.68 9.50
C PRO A 689 24.88 -28.05 9.61
N GLU A 690 23.59 -28.07 9.94
CA GLU A 690 22.74 -29.17 9.50
C GLU A 690 22.36 -28.89 8.04
N ALA A 691 22.61 -29.88 7.20
CA ALA A 691 22.40 -29.82 5.77
C ALA A 691 20.93 -29.48 5.47
N GLY A 692 20.68 -28.28 4.96
CA GLY A 692 19.32 -27.85 4.63
C GLY A 692 19.16 -26.38 4.25
N TRP A 693 20.16 -25.76 3.64
CA TRP A 693 19.98 -24.49 2.93
C TRP A 693 20.26 -24.72 1.44
N GLN A 694 19.30 -25.33 0.75
CA GLN A 694 19.14 -25.18 -0.70
C GLN A 694 17.66 -25.12 -1.07
N ARG A 695 17.31 -23.96 -1.66
CA ARG A 695 16.12 -23.54 -2.42
C ARG A 695 14.93 -23.02 -1.62
#